data_AF-A0AAD7KH63-F1
#
_entry.id   AF-A0AAD7KH63-F1
#
_cell.length_a   1.000
_cell.length_b   1.000
_cell.length_c   1.000
_cell.angle_alpha   90.00
_cell.angle_beta   90.00
_cell.angle_gamma   90.00
#
_symmetry.space_group_name_H-M   'P 1'
#
loop_
_entity.id
_entity.type
_entity.pdbx_description
1 polymer ?
#
loop_
_entity_poly.entity_id
_entity_poly.type
_entity_poly.pdbx_seq_one_letter_code
_entity_poly.pdbx_strand_id
1 'polypeptide(L)'
;MGRDNTAFEAKLSEDLAHRALTILTANPGMSQEAAMLQAQTDLRESALKNNPFKPPTGCPVNDLPPELLAHIFKVGCEMQAEEDDADYEDEDGLDLEDEWETDDEDGEVDEVVEDDEDKDVRMGSPEKRRTHTHPASDGAAPPETDGEESEDGDDWDADLPFQVLVSHVCKHWRAVALNTHTLWQIIQFTTHLNVEKSKAWLERSNGLPLDVFIDCTSVHGPDGHDHDDGDEATHHPPTAQHPPSTGGALMGIIMAFNPTTGTLTTDTITADQEQMMSADVAPPEPCISLDDFKVILDMIMPHVHNWRVLEVSANYYTYMYELLSRLAKVPGAPLLEELGLYNYEESESEEVDTFEPAHLAEAFLPFQGNAPKVTHVAFWGVHIAWEAALPMLQGLREIEFAYHTRDVRPSFETFRAMLEASPEIELLSLCYSGPVGDMEVLEVPSLRTLVLCYLEPDFVKPFIGALVLPGLEELNVDLVEEDFTDFATQLAEPARGQTRSLLAGLTTMKLTGLQCNDATCAVVMAQLEGLKRLHINCEGEEKRFFELLSELKGTAPQYCPKLESLRVEGVEGAELRELVATRKTAGAPLQQVFIGSRDFVDAKDERWLRANVDTVDFFDPSDDSEPEPEELDVMETDSDLD
;
A
#
# COMPACT_ATOMS: atom_id res chain seq x y z
N MET A 1 11.30 25.94 24.24
CA MET A 1 11.53 25.54 25.65
C MET A 1 12.03 26.72 26.48
N GLY A 2 11.15 27.52 27.09
CA GLY A 2 11.60 28.70 27.87
C GLY A 2 10.54 29.51 28.62
N ARG A 3 9.26 29.11 28.60
CA ARG A 3 8.17 29.80 29.30
C ARG A 3 7.59 28.96 30.47
N ASP A 4 7.65 27.64 30.39
CA ASP A 4 6.99 26.71 31.33
C ASP A 4 7.64 26.64 32.72
N ASN A 5 8.97 26.79 32.80
CA ASN A 5 9.71 26.50 34.03
C ASN A 5 9.24 27.40 35.20
N THR A 6 8.80 28.63 34.93
CA THR A 6 8.22 29.54 35.93
C THR A 6 6.83 29.14 36.41
N ALA A 7 6.00 28.52 35.57
CA ALA A 7 4.69 28.00 35.98
C ALA A 7 4.84 26.74 36.83
N PHE A 8 5.75 25.84 36.42
CA PHE A 8 6.09 24.63 37.18
C PHE A 8 6.68 24.97 38.56
N GLU A 9 7.65 25.90 38.64
CA GLU A 9 8.23 26.34 39.92
C GLU A 9 7.19 26.95 40.87
N ALA A 10 6.20 27.70 40.35
CA ALA A 10 5.10 28.23 41.15
C ALA A 10 4.19 27.12 41.71
N LYS A 11 3.68 26.22 40.86
CA LYS A 11 2.80 25.11 41.24
C LYS A 11 3.49 24.15 42.24
N LEU A 12 4.79 23.91 42.05
CA LEU A 12 5.63 23.12 42.96
C LEU A 12 5.81 23.78 44.34
N SER A 13 6.00 25.10 44.38
CA SER A 13 6.12 25.88 45.63
C SER A 13 4.82 25.87 46.43
N GLU A 14 3.67 25.92 45.75
CA GLU A 14 2.35 25.91 46.38
C GLU A 14 1.99 24.56 47.00
N ASP A 15 2.20 23.44 46.29
CA ASP A 15 1.99 22.09 46.86
C ASP A 15 2.93 21.83 48.06
N LEU A 16 4.20 22.23 47.97
CA LEU A 16 5.12 22.15 49.11
C LEU A 16 4.64 22.97 50.33
N ALA A 17 4.10 24.17 50.12
CA ALA A 17 3.54 24.99 51.18
C ALA A 17 2.28 24.36 51.79
N HIS A 18 1.38 23.82 50.98
CA HIS A 18 0.15 23.15 51.41
C HIS A 18 0.45 21.87 52.22
N ARG A 19 1.39 21.05 51.76
CA ARG A 19 1.88 19.85 52.48
C ARG A 19 2.54 20.24 53.81
N ALA A 20 3.43 21.22 53.84
CA ALA A 20 4.08 21.68 55.07
C ALA A 20 3.08 22.22 56.10
N LEU A 21 2.05 22.96 55.65
CA LEU A 21 0.97 23.46 56.51
C LEU A 21 0.11 22.32 57.06
N THR A 22 -0.19 21.30 56.25
CA THR A 22 -0.91 20.09 56.67
C THR A 22 -0.12 19.32 57.74
N ILE A 23 1.19 19.15 57.57
CA ILE A 23 2.09 18.48 58.52
C ILE A 23 2.16 19.25 59.86
N LEU A 24 2.26 20.59 59.82
CA LEU A 24 2.21 21.43 61.03
C LEU A 24 0.87 21.36 61.76
N THR A 25 -0.23 21.27 61.01
CA THR A 25 -1.59 21.15 61.57
C THR A 25 -1.78 19.80 62.26
N ALA A 26 -1.20 18.72 61.70
CA ALA A 26 -1.18 17.39 62.32
C ALA A 26 -0.21 17.29 63.51
N ASN A 27 0.92 18.03 63.49
CA ASN A 27 1.96 17.97 64.53
C ASN A 27 2.30 19.38 65.09
N PRO A 28 1.47 19.97 65.98
CA PRO A 28 1.65 21.34 66.48
C PRO A 28 2.92 21.61 67.31
N GLY A 29 3.74 20.59 67.59
CA GLY A 29 5.04 20.72 68.26
C GLY A 29 6.25 20.67 67.32
N MET A 30 6.03 20.53 66.00
CA MET A 30 7.09 20.47 64.99
C MET A 30 7.54 21.88 64.58
N SER A 31 8.82 22.07 64.25
CA SER A 31 9.29 23.34 63.69
C SER A 31 8.89 23.47 62.22
N GLN A 32 8.67 24.70 61.75
CA GLN A 32 8.34 24.99 60.34
C GLN A 32 9.41 24.46 59.37
N GLU A 33 10.68 24.51 59.76
CA GLU A 33 11.82 23.98 59.00
C GLU A 33 11.77 22.44 58.89
N ALA A 34 11.44 21.74 59.98
CA ALA A 34 11.29 20.28 59.96
C ALA A 34 10.06 19.84 59.16
N ALA A 35 8.94 20.57 59.25
CA ALA A 35 7.75 20.30 58.46
C ALA A 35 7.95 20.56 56.96
N MET A 36 8.75 21.58 56.59
CA MET A 36 9.15 21.83 55.20
C MET A 36 10.04 20.71 54.65
N LEU A 37 11.01 20.24 55.45
CA LEU A 37 11.89 19.12 55.08
C LEU A 37 11.11 17.79 54.94
N GLN A 38 10.12 17.58 55.81
CA GLN A 38 9.20 16.44 55.69
C GLN A 38 8.32 16.58 54.43
N ALA A 39 7.73 17.75 54.16
CA ALA A 39 6.93 17.99 52.95
C ALA A 39 7.73 17.73 51.65
N GLN A 40 9.00 18.14 51.60
CA GLN A 40 9.91 17.84 50.48
C GLN A 40 10.21 16.34 50.36
N THR A 41 10.29 15.62 51.48
CA THR A 41 10.52 14.17 51.51
C THR A 41 9.26 13.43 51.05
N ASP A 42 8.09 13.77 51.60
CA ASP A 42 6.79 13.19 51.27
C ASP A 42 6.43 13.45 49.80
N LEU A 43 6.69 14.66 49.29
CA LEU A 43 6.51 14.98 47.87
C LEU A 43 7.40 14.08 47.01
N ARG A 44 8.70 14.00 47.31
CA ARG A 44 9.67 13.16 46.60
C ARG A 44 9.30 11.67 46.64
N GLU A 45 8.85 11.16 47.78
CA GLU A 45 8.40 9.76 47.89
C GLU A 45 7.09 9.53 47.13
N SER A 46 6.15 10.48 47.13
CA SER A 46 4.92 10.37 46.33
C SER A 46 5.19 10.40 44.82
N ALA A 47 6.07 11.27 44.34
CA ALA A 47 6.50 11.32 42.94
C ALA A 47 7.29 10.06 42.51
N LEU A 48 8.00 9.42 43.45
CA LEU A 48 8.70 8.15 43.20
C LEU A 48 7.79 6.91 43.29
N LYS A 49 6.54 7.06 43.73
CA LYS A 49 5.58 5.97 43.93
C LYS A 49 4.98 5.48 42.60
N ASN A 50 4.71 6.41 41.69
CA ASN A 50 4.25 6.17 40.32
C ASN A 50 5.35 6.51 39.30
N ASN A 51 6.60 6.10 39.56
CA ASN A 51 7.73 6.37 38.66
C ASN A 51 7.71 5.36 37.50
N PRO A 52 7.38 5.76 36.25
CA PRO A 52 7.22 4.83 35.13
C PRO A 52 8.50 4.04 34.87
N PHE A 53 9.66 4.68 35.03
CA PHE A 53 10.97 4.07 34.83
C PHE A 53 11.37 3.02 35.91
N LYS A 54 10.48 2.68 36.85
CA LYS A 54 10.66 1.64 37.86
C LYS A 54 9.49 0.62 37.81
N PRO A 55 9.76 -0.64 37.44
CA PRO A 55 8.70 -1.61 37.16
C PRO A 55 7.89 -2.03 38.41
N PRO A 56 6.62 -2.48 38.22
CA PRO A 56 5.82 -3.10 39.27
C PRO A 56 6.51 -4.32 39.89
N THR A 57 6.40 -4.45 41.23
CA THR A 57 7.06 -5.54 41.96
C THR A 57 6.31 -6.86 41.75
N GLY A 58 6.99 -7.85 41.17
CA GLY A 58 6.43 -9.18 40.90
C GLY A 58 5.86 -9.37 39.49
N CYS A 59 6.08 -8.43 38.57
CA CYS A 59 5.77 -8.61 37.15
C CYS A 59 6.85 -9.51 36.49
N PRO A 60 6.53 -10.74 36.02
CA PRO A 60 7.53 -11.74 35.58
C PRO A 60 8.42 -11.29 34.42
N VAL A 61 7.94 -10.33 33.64
CA VAL A 61 8.64 -9.69 32.51
C VAL A 61 9.98 -9.05 32.92
N ASN A 62 10.16 -8.76 34.22
CA ASN A 62 11.40 -8.19 34.77
C ASN A 62 12.42 -9.25 35.22
N ASP A 63 12.03 -10.51 35.27
CA ASP A 63 12.89 -11.66 35.56
C ASP A 63 13.34 -12.38 34.26
N LEU A 64 12.93 -11.87 33.09
CA LEU A 64 13.34 -12.38 31.77
C LEU A 64 14.81 -12.02 31.48
N PRO A 65 15.59 -12.94 30.85
CA PRO A 65 16.93 -12.61 30.34
C PRO A 65 16.88 -11.50 29.26
N PRO A 66 17.92 -10.65 29.17
CA PRO A 66 18.05 -9.65 28.10
C PRO A 66 17.88 -10.22 26.69
N GLU A 67 18.30 -11.47 26.47
CA GLU A 67 18.23 -12.17 25.19
C GLU A 67 16.78 -12.51 24.80
N LEU A 68 15.93 -12.87 25.78
CA LEU A 68 14.50 -13.10 25.51
C LEU A 68 13.75 -11.79 25.34
N LEU A 69 14.09 -10.75 26.11
CA LEU A 69 13.53 -9.41 25.91
C LEU A 69 13.92 -8.84 24.53
N ALA A 70 15.16 -9.01 24.09
CA ALA A 70 15.61 -8.61 22.76
C ALA A 70 14.86 -9.36 21.63
N HIS A 71 14.56 -10.65 21.81
CA HIS A 71 13.77 -11.42 20.86
C HIS A 71 12.30 -10.96 20.82
N ILE A 72 11.67 -10.73 21.98
CA ILE A 72 10.31 -10.18 22.08
C ILE A 72 10.24 -8.79 21.43
N PHE A 73 11.26 -7.94 21.64
CA PHE A 73 11.32 -6.62 21.00
C PHE A 73 11.47 -6.71 19.49
N LYS A 74 12.20 -7.72 18.98
CA LYS A 74 12.31 -7.96 17.54
C LYS A 74 10.96 -8.40 16.97
N VAL A 75 10.33 -9.42 17.55
CA VAL A 75 9.02 -9.94 17.08
C VAL A 75 7.95 -8.86 17.11
N GLY A 76 7.89 -8.01 18.14
CA GLY A 76 6.92 -6.90 18.15
C GLY A 76 7.22 -5.75 17.19
N CYS A 77 8.44 -5.63 16.65
CA CYS A 77 8.71 -4.74 15.51
C CYS A 77 8.43 -5.42 14.16
N GLU A 78 8.43 -6.76 14.12
CA GLU A 78 8.05 -7.54 12.92
C GLU A 78 6.53 -7.55 12.79
N MET A 79 5.81 -7.85 13.88
CA MET A 79 4.34 -7.72 13.93
C MET A 79 3.86 -6.30 13.62
N GLN A 80 4.53 -5.25 14.13
CA GLN A 80 4.13 -3.89 13.76
C GLN A 80 4.43 -3.59 12.27
N ALA A 81 5.46 -4.18 11.65
CA ALA A 81 5.63 -4.03 10.21
C ALA A 81 4.54 -4.79 9.44
N GLU A 82 4.20 -6.01 9.86
CA GLU A 82 3.09 -6.81 9.32
C GLU A 82 1.71 -6.12 9.51
N GLU A 83 1.55 -5.27 10.53
CA GLU A 83 0.36 -4.43 10.78
C GLU A 83 0.44 -3.11 9.97
N ASP A 84 1.54 -2.35 10.05
CA ASP A 84 1.77 -1.10 9.31
C ASP A 84 1.66 -1.30 7.78
N ASP A 85 2.21 -2.40 7.24
CA ASP A 85 2.17 -2.74 5.81
C ASP A 85 0.73 -3.06 5.33
N ALA A 86 -0.14 -3.58 6.20
CA ALA A 86 -1.55 -3.85 5.91
C ALA A 86 -2.45 -2.62 6.13
N ASP A 87 -2.16 -1.77 7.11
CA ASP A 87 -2.87 -0.49 7.29
C ASP A 87 -2.61 0.45 6.08
N TYR A 88 -1.46 0.33 5.39
CA TYR A 88 -1.22 0.99 4.10
C TYR A 88 -2.08 0.44 2.94
N GLU A 89 -2.65 -0.76 3.05
CA GLU A 89 -3.63 -1.30 2.09
C GLU A 89 -5.07 -0.79 2.40
N ASP A 90 -5.34 -0.37 3.64
CA ASP A 90 -6.66 0.09 4.12
C ASP A 90 -6.83 1.64 4.17
N GLU A 91 -5.78 2.46 4.34
CA GLU A 91 -5.93 3.93 4.52
C GLU A 91 -6.53 4.66 3.30
N ASP A 92 -6.34 4.16 2.07
CA ASP A 92 -7.00 4.70 0.86
C ASP A 92 -8.52 4.41 0.82
N GLY A 93 -9.04 3.59 1.75
CA GLY A 93 -10.44 3.16 1.82
C GLY A 93 -11.38 4.00 2.70
N LEU A 94 -10.88 4.94 3.50
CA LEU A 94 -11.63 5.52 4.63
C LEU A 94 -12.12 6.98 4.45
N ASP A 95 -13.27 7.16 3.77
CA ASP A 95 -14.13 8.35 4.00
C ASP A 95 -15.65 8.05 3.82
N LEU A 96 -16.12 6.86 4.24
CA LEU A 96 -17.53 6.46 4.19
C LEU A 96 -18.01 5.54 5.34
N GLU A 97 -18.16 6.06 6.57
CA GLU A 97 -19.25 5.60 7.47
C GLU A 97 -19.53 6.54 8.67
N ASP A 98 -20.43 7.54 8.52
CA ASP A 98 -21.25 8.03 9.67
C ASP A 98 -22.50 8.90 9.28
N GLU A 99 -23.47 8.37 8.53
CA GLU A 99 -24.84 8.96 8.54
C GLU A 99 -25.97 7.92 8.28
N TRP A 100 -26.17 7.00 9.23
CA TRP A 100 -27.30 6.05 9.19
C TRP A 100 -28.63 6.66 9.67
N GLU A 101 -29.59 6.73 8.74
CA GLU A 101 -31.06 6.72 8.90
C GLU A 101 -31.75 7.61 9.96
N THR A 102 -32.66 8.48 9.49
CA THR A 102 -33.90 8.81 10.21
C THR A 102 -35.11 8.65 9.28
N ASP A 103 -36.14 7.93 9.76
CA ASP A 103 -37.40 7.58 9.07
C ASP A 103 -38.30 8.76 8.61
N ASP A 104 -39.38 8.40 7.89
CA ASP A 104 -40.59 9.13 7.41
C ASP A 104 -40.62 9.30 5.85
N GLU A 105 -41.68 9.00 5.09
CA GLU A 105 -43.10 8.71 5.38
C GLU A 105 -43.70 7.53 4.53
N ASP A 106 -44.75 6.90 5.06
CA ASP A 106 -45.99 6.40 4.42
C ASP A 106 -46.04 5.52 3.14
N GLY A 107 -46.69 4.35 3.26
CA GLY A 107 -47.17 3.54 2.12
C GLY A 107 -48.16 2.41 2.48
N GLU A 108 -49.47 2.66 2.40
CA GLU A 108 -50.54 1.69 2.76
C GLU A 108 -50.61 0.44 1.86
N VAL A 109 -50.80 -0.75 2.45
CA VAL A 109 -51.62 -1.85 1.87
C VAL A 109 -52.33 -2.69 2.94
N ASP A 110 -53.52 -3.21 2.60
CA ASP A 110 -54.54 -3.72 3.53
C ASP A 110 -54.30 -5.09 4.20
N GLU A 111 -55.02 -5.29 5.33
CA GLU A 111 -55.22 -6.58 6.01
C GLU A 111 -55.99 -7.61 5.16
N VAL A 112 -55.60 -8.90 5.26
CA VAL A 112 -56.57 -10.02 5.29
C VAL A 112 -56.09 -11.06 6.31
N VAL A 113 -57.02 -11.56 7.14
CA VAL A 113 -56.76 -12.53 8.23
C VAL A 113 -57.59 -13.80 8.00
N GLU A 114 -57.01 -14.97 8.27
CA GLU A 114 -57.64 -16.23 8.73
C GLU A 114 -56.47 -17.23 8.99
N ASP A 115 -56.11 -17.50 10.25
CA ASP A 115 -56.72 -18.45 11.21
C ASP A 115 -56.30 -19.92 11.01
N ASP A 116 -55.52 -20.47 11.95
CA ASP A 116 -55.64 -21.87 12.43
C ASP A 116 -54.94 -22.06 13.80
N GLU A 117 -55.49 -22.93 14.67
CA GLU A 117 -55.12 -23.02 16.10
C GLU A 117 -54.23 -24.21 16.52
N ASP A 118 -53.52 -24.04 17.65
CA ASP A 118 -53.15 -25.07 18.64
C ASP A 118 -52.21 -26.24 18.25
N LYS A 119 -50.97 -26.24 18.81
CA LYS A 119 -50.62 -27.12 19.97
C LYS A 119 -49.21 -26.94 20.56
N ASP A 120 -49.12 -27.09 21.88
CA ASP A 120 -47.89 -27.18 22.67
C ASP A 120 -46.98 -28.38 22.31
N VAL A 121 -45.66 -28.16 22.29
CA VAL A 121 -44.72 -28.79 23.26
C VAL A 121 -43.60 -27.80 23.59
N ARG A 122 -43.33 -27.54 24.87
CA ARG A 122 -42.28 -26.61 25.33
C ARG A 122 -41.19 -27.32 26.16
N MET A 123 -39.98 -27.40 25.63
CA MET A 123 -38.70 -27.56 26.35
C MET A 123 -37.60 -26.83 25.55
N GLY A 124 -36.71 -26.01 26.12
CA GLY A 124 -36.64 -25.61 27.52
C GLY A 124 -35.29 -25.06 28.00
N SER A 125 -34.55 -24.28 27.18
CA SER A 125 -33.31 -23.63 27.63
C SER A 125 -33.59 -22.49 28.63
N PRO A 126 -32.80 -22.34 29.72
CA PRO A 126 -33.12 -21.43 30.82
C PRO A 126 -32.78 -19.94 30.55
N GLU A 127 -33.51 -19.05 31.22
CA GLU A 127 -33.42 -17.59 31.03
C GLU A 127 -32.48 -16.87 32.01
N LYS A 128 -31.97 -15.71 31.55
CA LYS A 128 -31.93 -14.37 32.21
C LYS A 128 -32.05 -14.29 33.74
N ARG A 129 -31.22 -13.42 34.34
CA ARG A 129 -31.60 -12.25 35.19
C ARG A 129 -30.33 -11.51 35.65
N ARG A 130 -30.14 -10.18 35.55
CA ARG A 130 -30.98 -8.98 35.83
C ARG A 130 -31.59 -8.94 37.24
N THR A 131 -31.17 -7.98 38.08
CA THR A 131 -32.07 -6.94 38.64
C THR A 131 -31.33 -5.84 39.43
N HIS A 132 -31.56 -4.60 38.99
CA HIS A 132 -31.62 -3.30 39.68
C HIS A 132 -31.57 -3.21 41.22
N THR A 133 -31.15 -2.05 41.75
CA THR A 133 -32.08 -1.08 42.41
C THR A 133 -31.46 0.28 42.75
N HIS A 134 -32.20 1.37 42.48
CA HIS A 134 -32.03 2.69 43.12
C HIS A 134 -33.08 2.88 44.23
N PRO A 135 -32.80 3.73 45.22
CA PRO A 135 -33.83 4.55 45.88
C PRO A 135 -33.50 6.06 45.80
N ALA A 136 -34.54 6.90 45.71
CA ALA A 136 -34.42 8.37 45.68
C ALA A 136 -34.70 9.02 47.05
N SER A 137 -34.27 10.27 47.23
CA SER A 137 -34.65 11.17 48.33
C SER A 137 -34.53 12.63 47.92
N ASP A 138 -35.57 13.44 48.12
CA ASP A 138 -35.61 14.86 47.75
C ASP A 138 -34.68 15.75 48.61
N GLY A 139 -34.22 16.91 48.08
CA GLY A 139 -33.19 17.71 48.79
C GLY A 139 -32.97 19.21 48.47
N ALA A 140 -33.65 19.81 47.48
CA ALA A 140 -33.63 21.26 47.14
C ALA A 140 -32.31 21.93 46.66
N ALA A 141 -32.41 22.64 45.51
CA ALA A 141 -31.47 23.65 44.99
C ALA A 141 -31.81 25.06 45.58
N PRO A 142 -31.14 26.20 45.25
CA PRO A 142 -30.11 26.47 44.21
C PRO A 142 -28.97 27.42 44.71
N PRO A 143 -28.20 28.16 43.87
CA PRO A 143 -27.80 28.00 42.45
C PRO A 143 -26.26 28.00 42.21
N GLU A 144 -25.86 27.80 40.94
CA GLU A 144 -24.69 28.40 40.25
C GLU A 144 -23.31 28.45 40.95
N THR A 145 -22.35 27.69 40.41
CA THR A 145 -21.09 28.28 39.91
C THR A 145 -20.44 27.32 38.94
N ASP A 146 -20.64 27.56 37.65
CA ASP A 146 -20.11 26.71 36.58
C ASP A 146 -18.61 27.00 36.41
N GLY A 147 -17.82 25.94 36.21
CA GLY A 147 -16.37 25.98 36.33
C GLY A 147 -15.75 24.64 35.94
N GLU A 148 -16.20 24.12 34.81
CA GLU A 148 -15.59 22.97 34.16
C GLU A 148 -14.27 23.45 33.54
N GLU A 149 -13.14 23.01 34.12
CA GLU A 149 -11.84 23.14 33.48
C GLU A 149 -11.85 22.17 32.29
N SER A 150 -11.69 22.68 31.07
CA SER A 150 -11.55 21.84 29.89
C SER A 150 -10.24 21.06 30.00
N GLU A 151 -10.34 19.73 30.06
CA GLU A 151 -9.20 18.86 29.77
C GLU A 151 -9.03 18.81 28.25
N ASP A 152 -8.58 19.94 27.68
CA ASP A 152 -8.22 20.08 26.27
C ASP A 152 -7.05 19.13 26.00
N GLY A 153 -7.39 17.93 25.50
CA GLY A 153 -6.55 16.74 25.48
C GLY A 153 -6.43 16.09 24.12
N ASP A 154 -6.72 16.84 23.05
CA ASP A 154 -6.57 16.43 21.65
C ASP A 154 -5.07 16.46 21.23
N ASP A 155 -4.23 15.78 22.00
CA ASP A 155 -2.86 15.43 21.61
C ASP A 155 -3.01 14.14 20.79
N TRP A 156 -2.80 14.22 19.47
CA TRP A 156 -3.00 13.10 18.56
C TRP A 156 -1.97 12.02 18.91
N ASP A 157 -2.43 10.86 19.41
CA ASP A 157 -1.60 9.70 19.72
C ASP A 157 -1.09 9.06 18.41
N ALA A 158 -0.17 9.76 17.74
CA ALA A 158 0.57 9.27 16.59
C ALA A 158 1.43 8.08 17.03
N ASP A 159 1.05 6.88 16.59
CA ASP A 159 1.50 5.65 17.24
C ASP A 159 3.02 5.52 17.24
N LEU A 160 3.56 5.21 18.42
CA LEU A 160 5.00 5.30 18.65
C LEU A 160 5.68 3.99 18.24
N PRO A 161 6.56 3.99 17.21
CA PRO A 161 7.14 2.77 16.66
C PRO A 161 7.69 1.86 17.76
N PHE A 162 7.39 0.57 17.70
CA PHE A 162 7.44 -0.36 18.83
C PHE A 162 8.79 -0.33 19.59
N GLN A 163 9.91 -0.23 18.87
CA GLN A 163 11.27 -0.05 19.39
C GLN A 163 11.44 1.18 20.29
N VAL A 164 10.72 2.28 20.01
CA VAL A 164 10.61 3.46 20.86
C VAL A 164 9.76 3.16 22.09
N LEU A 165 8.54 2.63 21.90
CA LEU A 165 7.58 2.31 22.95
C LEU A 165 8.19 1.39 24.02
N VAL A 166 8.76 0.24 23.64
CA VAL A 166 9.40 -0.69 24.58
C VAL A 166 10.60 -0.05 25.29
N SER A 167 11.31 0.89 24.64
CA SER A 167 12.41 1.62 25.28
C SER A 167 11.93 2.63 26.35
N HIS A 168 10.64 2.97 26.40
CA HIS A 168 10.07 3.87 27.40
C HIS A 168 9.50 3.15 28.64
N VAL A 169 9.10 1.87 28.52
CA VAL A 169 8.45 1.07 29.59
C VAL A 169 9.21 1.06 30.93
N CYS A 170 10.51 0.75 30.95
CA CYS A 170 11.30 0.84 32.19
C CYS A 170 12.82 0.94 31.94
N LYS A 171 13.62 1.23 32.97
CA LYS A 171 15.10 1.31 32.83
C LYS A 171 15.78 0.03 32.35
N HIS A 172 15.24 -1.14 32.70
CA HIS A 172 15.79 -2.40 32.23
C HIS A 172 15.50 -2.58 30.74
N TRP A 173 14.23 -2.42 30.34
CA TRP A 173 13.79 -2.49 28.95
C TRP A 173 14.52 -1.49 28.05
N ARG A 174 14.63 -0.22 28.47
CA ARG A 174 15.43 0.80 27.78
C ARG A 174 16.89 0.38 27.59
N ALA A 175 17.50 -0.24 28.60
CA ALA A 175 18.88 -0.71 28.51
C ALA A 175 19.02 -1.92 27.57
N VAL A 176 18.01 -2.80 27.46
CA VAL A 176 18.00 -3.89 26.47
C VAL A 176 17.79 -3.31 25.07
N ALA A 177 16.70 -2.59 24.81
CA ALA A 177 16.36 -2.06 23.48
C ALA A 177 17.48 -1.20 22.86
N LEU A 178 18.15 -0.34 23.65
CA LEU A 178 19.28 0.47 23.17
C LEU A 178 20.59 -0.31 22.94
N ASN A 179 20.68 -1.58 23.36
CA ASN A 179 21.79 -2.50 23.01
C ASN A 179 21.37 -3.59 22.01
N THR A 180 20.07 -3.78 21.76
CA THR A 180 19.55 -4.60 20.66
C THR A 180 19.66 -3.83 19.36
N HIS A 181 20.87 -3.79 18.79
CA HIS A 181 21.22 -3.00 17.60
C HIS A 181 20.32 -3.27 16.37
N THR A 182 19.70 -4.45 16.28
CA THR A 182 18.80 -4.82 15.18
C THR A 182 17.48 -4.03 15.16
N LEU A 183 17.05 -3.46 16.29
CA LEU A 183 15.81 -2.65 16.37
C LEU A 183 15.95 -1.24 15.75
N TRP A 184 17.08 -0.96 15.09
CA TRP A 184 17.46 0.38 14.62
C TRP A 184 18.08 0.31 13.21
N GLN A 185 17.75 -0.72 12.43
CA GLN A 185 18.29 -0.96 11.09
C GLN A 185 17.48 -0.28 9.98
N ILE A 186 16.15 -0.27 10.13
CA ILE A 186 15.21 0.44 9.26
C ILE A 186 15.28 1.94 9.59
N ILE A 187 15.51 2.76 8.57
CA ILE A 187 15.60 4.22 8.65
C ILE A 187 14.66 4.83 7.60
N GLN A 188 13.37 4.91 7.94
CA GLN A 188 12.36 5.57 7.12
C GLN A 188 12.40 7.10 7.26
N PHE A 189 12.12 7.78 6.15
CA PHE A 189 11.85 9.22 6.05
C PHE A 189 10.60 9.42 5.19
N THR A 190 9.42 9.40 5.83
CA THR A 190 8.09 9.49 5.16
C THR A 190 7.32 10.76 5.55
N THR A 191 7.76 11.48 6.57
CA THR A 191 7.09 12.69 7.09
C THR A 191 8.12 13.71 7.55
N HIS A 192 7.67 14.85 8.10
CA HIS A 192 8.49 15.97 8.58
C HIS A 192 9.84 15.53 9.21
N LEU A 193 10.94 16.03 8.63
CA LEU A 193 12.30 15.53 8.87
C LEU A 193 12.76 15.62 10.35
N ASN A 194 12.57 14.52 11.09
CA ASN A 194 13.10 14.38 12.45
C ASN A 194 14.58 13.96 12.45
N VAL A 195 15.45 14.92 12.12
CA VAL A 195 16.92 14.74 12.03
C VAL A 195 17.53 14.01 13.24
N GLU A 196 17.04 14.27 14.46
CA GLU A 196 17.61 13.68 15.68
C GLU A 196 17.06 12.27 15.97
N LYS A 197 15.86 11.89 15.49
CA LYS A 197 15.38 10.49 15.44
C LYS A 197 16.36 9.67 14.59
N SER A 198 16.53 10.06 13.32
CA SER A 198 17.29 9.27 12.34
C SER A 198 18.78 9.18 12.69
N LYS A 199 19.42 10.27 13.14
CA LYS A 199 20.80 10.22 13.71
C LYS A 199 20.91 9.22 14.86
N ALA A 200 19.98 9.28 15.82
CA ALA A 200 20.05 8.41 16.98
C ALA A 200 19.78 6.94 16.64
N TRP A 201 19.08 6.64 15.53
CA TRP A 201 18.89 5.27 15.03
C TRP A 201 20.14 4.79 14.27
N LEU A 202 20.71 5.62 13.39
CA LEU A 202 22.00 5.39 12.71
C LEU A 202 23.17 5.17 13.68
N GLU A 203 23.17 5.82 14.87
CA GLU A 203 24.15 5.54 15.94
C GLU A 203 23.87 4.20 16.66
N ARG A 204 22.61 3.80 16.82
CA ARG A 204 22.20 2.57 17.52
C ARG A 204 22.33 1.31 16.68
N SER A 205 22.24 1.40 15.36
CA SER A 205 22.49 0.27 14.44
C SER A 205 23.91 -0.30 14.56
N ASN A 206 24.87 0.52 15.04
CA ASN A 206 26.24 0.14 15.36
C ASN A 206 26.99 -0.53 14.19
N GLY A 207 26.68 -0.13 12.95
CA GLY A 207 27.32 -0.67 11.74
C GLY A 207 26.84 -2.07 11.33
N LEU A 208 25.67 -2.50 11.80
CA LEU A 208 24.89 -3.56 11.15
C LEU A 208 24.34 -3.08 9.79
N PRO A 209 23.83 -3.99 8.94
CA PRO A 209 23.11 -3.61 7.74
C PRO A 209 21.96 -2.63 8.03
N LEU A 210 21.70 -1.74 7.08
CA LEU A 210 20.69 -0.69 7.14
C LEU A 210 19.73 -0.79 5.96
N ASP A 211 18.47 -0.51 6.22
CA ASP A 211 17.40 -0.45 5.22
C ASP A 211 16.89 0.99 5.22
N VAL A 212 16.97 1.67 4.10
CA VAL A 212 16.78 3.13 4.03
C VAL A 212 15.71 3.46 3.01
N PHE A 213 14.58 3.96 3.51
CA PHE A 213 13.40 4.31 2.73
C PHE A 213 13.20 5.82 2.81
N ILE A 214 13.08 6.50 1.68
CA ILE A 214 12.82 7.95 1.62
C ILE A 214 11.64 8.21 0.70
N ASP A 215 10.51 8.60 1.28
CA ASP A 215 9.37 9.08 0.51
C ASP A 215 9.39 10.61 0.39
N CYS A 216 9.39 11.10 -0.84
CA CYS A 216 9.20 12.51 -1.21
C CYS A 216 7.96 12.68 -2.10
N THR A 217 7.02 11.73 -2.08
CA THR A 217 5.73 11.79 -2.79
C THR A 217 4.63 12.37 -1.91
N SER A 218 4.63 12.03 -0.61
CA SER A 218 3.71 12.58 0.38
C SER A 218 3.77 14.10 0.43
N VAL A 219 2.62 14.73 0.21
CA VAL A 219 2.40 16.18 0.30
C VAL A 219 2.15 16.59 1.75
N HIS A 220 2.31 17.87 2.06
CA HIS A 220 1.72 18.40 3.29
C HIS A 220 0.19 18.22 3.25
N GLY A 221 -0.32 17.31 4.10
CA GLY A 221 -1.73 17.27 4.46
C GLY A 221 -2.17 18.61 5.09
N PRO A 222 -3.48 18.84 5.25
CA PRO A 222 -3.99 20.11 5.75
C PRO A 222 -3.52 20.38 7.20
N ASP A 223 -2.47 21.20 7.34
CA ASP A 223 -2.02 21.75 8.62
C ASP A 223 -3.22 22.30 9.40
N GLY A 224 -3.46 21.76 10.60
CA GLY A 224 -4.64 22.01 11.41
C GLY A 224 -4.78 23.47 11.88
N HIS A 225 -5.38 24.31 11.05
CA HIS A 225 -5.85 25.67 11.35
C HIS A 225 -4.87 26.60 12.09
N ASP A 226 -3.86 27.15 11.38
CA ASP A 226 -3.08 28.31 11.86
C ASP A 226 -3.13 29.50 10.87
N HIS A 227 -4.35 29.87 10.46
CA HIS A 227 -4.66 31.12 9.76
C HIS A 227 -5.69 31.96 10.55
N ASP A 228 -5.24 32.50 11.68
CA ASP A 228 -5.87 33.63 12.37
C ASP A 228 -5.73 34.91 11.53
N ASP A 229 -6.70 35.17 10.66
CA ASP A 229 -6.83 36.42 9.91
C ASP A 229 -8.29 36.92 9.94
N GLY A 230 -8.77 37.24 11.14
CA GLY A 230 -10.12 37.76 11.35
C GLY A 230 -10.26 39.26 11.13
N ASP A 231 -10.92 39.70 10.05
CA ASP A 231 -11.87 40.83 10.10
C ASP A 231 -12.82 40.94 8.87
N GLU A 232 -13.87 41.76 9.02
CA GLU A 232 -15.00 42.00 8.10
C GLU A 232 -14.64 42.18 6.58
N ALA A 233 -15.49 41.86 5.58
CA ALA A 233 -16.93 42.13 5.53
C ALA A 233 -17.73 41.41 4.41
N THR A 234 -18.95 41.01 4.77
CA THR A 234 -20.18 40.77 3.97
C THR A 234 -20.21 41.04 2.45
N HIS A 235 -20.69 40.06 1.66
CA HIS A 235 -21.85 40.24 0.74
C HIS A 235 -22.42 38.91 0.17
N HIS A 236 -23.74 38.74 0.22
CA HIS A 236 -24.52 37.61 -0.35
C HIS A 236 -25.65 38.13 -1.27
N PRO A 237 -26.31 37.27 -2.10
CA PRO A 237 -25.88 36.00 -2.70
C PRO A 237 -25.83 36.16 -4.26
N PRO A 238 -26.66 35.59 -5.19
CA PRO A 238 -27.87 34.75 -5.12
C PRO A 238 -27.87 33.46 -5.99
N THR A 239 -27.80 32.28 -5.35
CA THR A 239 -28.40 30.98 -5.74
C THR A 239 -28.55 30.59 -7.22
N ALA A 240 -27.82 29.55 -7.66
CA ALA A 240 -28.23 28.65 -8.75
C ALA A 240 -27.62 27.23 -8.60
N GLN A 241 -28.46 26.27 -8.22
CA GLN A 241 -28.44 24.80 -8.46
C GLN A 241 -27.11 24.09 -8.82
N HIS A 242 -26.73 23.12 -7.97
CA HIS A 242 -25.69 22.11 -8.24
C HIS A 242 -26.19 20.99 -9.19
N PRO A 243 -25.33 20.48 -10.11
CA PRO A 243 -25.22 19.06 -10.46
C PRO A 243 -24.20 18.34 -9.54
N PRO A 244 -24.16 17.00 -9.49
CA PRO A 244 -23.24 16.25 -8.63
C PRO A 244 -21.79 16.29 -9.15
N SER A 245 -20.83 16.10 -8.23
CA SER A 245 -19.43 15.80 -8.53
C SER A 245 -19.29 14.35 -8.99
N THR A 246 -18.84 14.16 -10.23
CA THR A 246 -18.26 12.89 -10.68
C THR A 246 -16.76 12.90 -10.40
N GLY A 247 -16.17 11.75 -10.05
CA GLY A 247 -14.73 11.59 -9.88
C GLY A 247 -13.94 11.83 -11.18
N GLY A 248 -12.62 11.88 -11.06
CA GLY A 248 -11.72 12.05 -12.20
C GLY A 248 -11.91 10.95 -13.24
N ALA A 249 -12.00 11.34 -14.52
CA ALA A 249 -12.15 10.42 -15.64
C ALA A 249 -11.37 10.93 -16.86
N LEU A 250 -10.90 9.98 -17.67
CA LEU A 250 -9.96 10.17 -18.78
C LEU A 250 -10.33 11.28 -19.77
N MET A 251 -9.31 11.81 -20.45
CA MET A 251 -9.40 12.87 -21.46
C MET A 251 -10.03 12.41 -22.79
N GLY A 252 -11.32 12.02 -22.74
CA GLY A 252 -12.06 11.49 -23.88
C GLY A 252 -12.33 12.52 -25.00
N ILE A 253 -11.86 12.21 -26.22
CA ILE A 253 -12.05 13.07 -27.41
C ILE A 253 -13.52 13.01 -27.89
N ILE A 254 -14.32 14.01 -27.52
CA ILE A 254 -15.74 14.10 -27.93
C ILE A 254 -15.86 14.48 -29.42
N MET A 255 -15.98 13.47 -30.29
CA MET A 255 -16.27 13.67 -31.72
C MET A 255 -17.78 13.82 -32.00
N ALA A 256 -18.25 15.05 -32.22
CA ALA A 256 -19.65 15.32 -32.56
C ALA A 256 -19.97 15.00 -34.04
N PHE A 257 -20.84 14.01 -34.29
CA PHE A 257 -21.34 13.67 -35.63
C PHE A 257 -22.56 14.52 -36.01
N ASN A 258 -22.53 15.22 -37.16
CA ASN A 258 -23.68 15.98 -37.66
C ASN A 258 -24.58 15.13 -38.59
N PRO A 259 -25.78 14.69 -38.15
CA PRO A 259 -26.64 13.78 -38.91
C PRO A 259 -27.33 14.45 -40.11
N THR A 260 -27.16 15.75 -40.32
CA THR A 260 -27.77 16.49 -41.45
C THR A 260 -26.81 16.62 -42.65
N THR A 261 -25.49 16.52 -42.43
CA THR A 261 -24.47 16.67 -43.49
C THR A 261 -23.57 15.44 -43.66
N GLY A 262 -23.48 14.55 -42.66
CA GLY A 262 -22.68 13.33 -42.75
C GLY A 262 -21.17 13.58 -42.74
N THR A 263 -20.73 14.59 -41.99
CA THR A 263 -19.33 15.05 -41.90
C THR A 263 -18.95 15.27 -40.43
N LEU A 264 -17.80 14.74 -40.03
CA LEU A 264 -17.14 15.09 -38.76
C LEU A 264 -16.46 16.46 -38.89
N THR A 265 -16.46 17.23 -37.81
CA THR A 265 -15.82 18.55 -37.72
C THR A 265 -15.20 18.75 -36.35
N THR A 266 -13.89 18.96 -36.31
CA THR A 266 -13.14 19.40 -35.12
C THR A 266 -13.22 20.92 -35.01
N ASP A 267 -14.09 21.45 -34.15
CA ASP A 267 -14.09 22.87 -33.81
C ASP A 267 -13.13 23.10 -32.63
N THR A 268 -12.02 23.80 -32.88
CA THR A 268 -11.06 24.22 -31.85
C THR A 268 -11.74 25.07 -30.79
N ILE A 269 -11.52 24.74 -29.51
CA ILE A 269 -11.83 25.62 -28.38
C ILE A 269 -11.07 26.93 -28.57
N THR A 270 -11.74 28.05 -28.37
CA THR A 270 -11.13 29.38 -28.46
C THR A 270 -10.47 29.75 -27.12
N ALA A 271 -9.25 30.28 -27.19
CA ALA A 271 -8.37 30.66 -26.06
C ALA A 271 -8.89 31.78 -25.11
N ASP A 272 -10.20 32.01 -25.09
CA ASP A 272 -10.90 32.85 -24.11
C ASP A 272 -11.59 32.01 -23.01
N GLN A 273 -11.53 30.66 -23.06
CA GLN A 273 -12.11 29.77 -22.03
C GLN A 273 -11.09 29.15 -21.06
N GLU A 274 -9.81 29.09 -21.40
CA GLU A 274 -8.74 28.61 -20.50
C GLU A 274 -8.58 29.54 -19.27
N GLN A 275 -8.97 30.81 -19.40
CA GLN A 275 -8.75 31.87 -18.42
C GLN A 275 -9.85 31.98 -17.33
N MET A 276 -10.58 30.89 -17.08
CA MET A 276 -11.57 30.80 -15.98
C MET A 276 -11.46 29.53 -15.12
N MET A 277 -10.38 28.75 -15.24
CA MET A 277 -10.07 27.64 -14.32
C MET A 277 -8.69 27.76 -13.65
N SER A 278 -7.82 28.67 -14.08
CA SER A 278 -6.57 29.02 -13.38
C SER A 278 -6.82 30.02 -12.25
N ALA A 279 -7.20 29.49 -11.08
CA ALA A 279 -6.74 30.08 -9.83
C ALA A 279 -5.34 29.48 -9.55
N ASP A 280 -4.32 30.33 -9.35
CA ASP A 280 -2.95 29.89 -9.08
C ASP A 280 -2.83 29.27 -7.66
N VAL A 281 -3.36 28.05 -7.50
CA VAL A 281 -2.94 27.14 -6.43
C VAL A 281 -1.60 26.57 -6.87
N ALA A 282 -0.52 26.94 -6.17
CA ALA A 282 0.77 26.30 -6.38
C ALA A 282 0.64 24.80 -6.08
N PRO A 283 1.34 23.91 -6.80
CA PRO A 283 1.33 22.49 -6.46
C PRO A 283 1.73 22.33 -4.98
N PRO A 284 1.03 21.46 -4.22
CA PRO A 284 1.26 21.32 -2.79
C PRO A 284 2.73 20.99 -2.51
N GLU A 285 3.35 21.70 -1.56
CA GLU A 285 4.76 21.46 -1.24
C GLU A 285 4.93 20.05 -0.64
N PRO A 286 5.92 19.26 -1.11
CA PRO A 286 6.15 17.90 -0.61
C PRO A 286 6.66 17.94 0.84
N CYS A 287 6.20 16.99 1.66
CA CYS A 287 6.45 16.95 3.10
C CYS A 287 7.95 16.89 3.44
N ILE A 288 8.75 16.35 2.52
CA ILE A 288 10.21 16.45 2.50
C ILE A 288 10.64 17.39 1.36
N SER A 289 11.03 18.62 1.72
CA SER A 289 11.54 19.59 0.74
C SER A 289 12.85 19.13 0.08
N LEU A 290 13.16 19.63 -1.12
CA LEU A 290 14.41 19.28 -1.81
C LEU A 290 15.67 19.70 -1.03
N ASP A 291 15.60 20.66 -0.09
CA ASP A 291 16.73 20.99 0.79
C ASP A 291 16.79 20.07 2.03
N ASP A 292 15.65 19.63 2.58
CA ASP A 292 15.59 18.60 3.62
C ASP A 292 16.05 17.23 3.10
N PHE A 293 15.69 16.87 1.86
CA PHE A 293 16.24 15.71 1.16
C PHE A 293 17.76 15.77 1.06
N LYS A 294 18.36 16.94 0.76
CA LYS A 294 19.82 17.10 0.79
C LYS A 294 20.41 16.87 2.19
N VAL A 295 19.70 17.24 3.26
CA VAL A 295 20.09 16.97 4.66
C VAL A 295 19.96 15.47 5.00
N ILE A 296 18.94 14.78 4.51
CA ILE A 296 18.81 13.32 4.60
C ILE A 296 20.01 12.64 3.92
N LEU A 297 20.29 13.01 2.66
CA LEU A 297 21.42 12.44 1.92
C LEU A 297 22.78 12.74 2.57
N ASP A 298 22.98 13.94 3.14
CA ASP A 298 24.19 14.26 3.94
C ASP A 298 24.30 13.36 5.19
N MET A 299 23.19 12.90 5.76
CA MET A 299 23.13 12.03 6.94
C MET A 299 23.39 10.55 6.60
N ILE A 300 22.77 10.02 5.53
CA ILE A 300 22.83 8.59 5.20
C ILE A 300 24.05 8.20 4.36
N MET A 301 24.55 9.06 3.45
CA MET A 301 25.63 8.73 2.52
C MET A 301 26.94 8.27 3.19
N PRO A 302 27.34 8.75 4.40
CA PRO A 302 28.48 8.17 5.14
C PRO A 302 28.33 6.68 5.49
N HIS A 303 27.09 6.18 5.58
CA HIS A 303 26.73 4.83 6.00
C HIS A 303 26.53 3.84 4.84
N VAL A 304 26.69 4.27 3.58
CA VAL A 304 26.51 3.46 2.35
C VAL A 304 27.28 2.14 2.28
N HIS A 305 28.33 1.99 3.09
CA HIS A 305 29.04 0.73 3.24
C HIS A 305 28.23 -0.36 3.97
N ASN A 306 27.10 0.02 4.60
CA ASN A 306 26.20 -0.84 5.36
C ASN A 306 24.77 -0.91 4.78
N TRP A 307 24.43 -0.18 3.71
CA TRP A 307 23.08 -0.30 3.12
C TRP A 307 22.87 -1.72 2.60
N ARG A 308 21.68 -2.28 2.87
CA ARG A 308 21.12 -3.51 2.32
C ARG A 308 20.00 -3.17 1.35
N VAL A 309 19.02 -2.40 1.82
CA VAL A 309 17.98 -1.76 0.99
C VAL A 309 18.28 -0.27 0.86
N LEU A 310 18.11 0.27 -0.34
CA LEU A 310 17.90 1.71 -0.56
C LEU A 310 16.70 1.90 -1.47
N GLU A 311 15.66 2.53 -0.94
CA GLU A 311 14.48 2.93 -1.68
C GLU A 311 14.24 4.43 -1.56
N VAL A 312 13.93 5.06 -2.69
CA VAL A 312 13.57 6.47 -2.76
C VAL A 312 12.40 6.64 -3.71
N SER A 313 11.36 7.34 -3.26
CA SER A 313 10.17 7.70 -4.03
C SER A 313 10.07 9.22 -4.13
N ALA A 314 9.70 9.76 -5.29
CA ALA A 314 9.51 11.22 -5.46
C ALA A 314 8.59 11.58 -6.64
N ASN A 315 7.81 12.65 -6.48
CA ASN A 315 6.96 13.22 -7.53
C ASN A 315 7.71 14.16 -8.51
N TYR A 316 9.04 14.33 -8.35
CA TYR A 316 9.86 15.22 -9.17
C TYR A 316 11.27 14.66 -9.41
N TYR A 317 11.72 14.63 -10.67
CA TYR A 317 13.02 14.08 -11.06
C TYR A 317 14.22 14.86 -10.51
N THR A 318 14.00 16.08 -10.01
CA THR A 318 15.05 16.86 -9.33
C THR A 318 15.61 16.17 -8.09
N TYR A 319 14.80 15.36 -7.39
CA TYR A 319 15.25 14.53 -6.26
C TYR A 319 16.13 13.37 -6.76
N MET A 320 15.70 12.68 -7.82
CA MET A 320 16.45 11.59 -8.44
C MET A 320 17.78 12.07 -9.03
N TYR A 321 17.80 13.23 -9.69
CA TYR A 321 19.03 13.85 -10.21
C TYR A 321 20.02 14.18 -9.08
N GLU A 322 19.57 14.80 -7.97
CA GLU A 322 20.43 15.10 -6.82
C GLU A 322 20.98 13.80 -6.20
N LEU A 323 20.12 12.79 -6.00
CA LEU A 323 20.47 11.47 -5.47
C LEU A 323 21.50 10.76 -6.35
N LEU A 324 21.21 10.54 -7.63
CA LEU A 324 22.09 9.88 -8.59
C LEU A 324 23.43 10.60 -8.69
N SER A 325 23.44 11.94 -8.69
CA SER A 325 24.68 12.71 -8.67
C SER A 325 25.54 12.41 -7.44
N ARG A 326 24.93 12.05 -6.29
CA ARG A 326 25.64 11.66 -5.06
C ARG A 326 26.06 10.19 -5.08
N LEU A 327 25.19 9.28 -5.54
CA LEU A 327 25.54 7.86 -5.71
C LEU A 327 26.74 7.68 -6.65
N ALA A 328 26.87 8.51 -7.69
CA ALA A 328 28.04 8.53 -8.57
C ALA A 328 29.36 8.98 -7.91
N LYS A 329 29.28 9.69 -6.78
CA LYS A 329 30.46 10.13 -5.98
C LYS A 329 30.90 9.05 -4.97
N VAL A 330 30.08 8.05 -4.70
CA VAL A 330 30.33 6.93 -3.77
C VAL A 330 31.16 5.81 -4.45
N PRO A 331 32.15 5.19 -3.78
CA PRO A 331 33.02 4.17 -4.38
C PRO A 331 32.48 2.73 -4.36
N GLY A 332 31.29 2.50 -3.79
CA GLY A 332 30.62 1.19 -3.75
C GLY A 332 29.60 1.07 -2.63
N ALA A 333 28.63 0.18 -2.81
CA ALA A 333 27.67 -0.27 -1.79
C ALA A 333 27.79 -1.81 -1.63
N PRO A 334 28.72 -2.30 -0.78
CA PRO A 334 29.18 -3.69 -0.78
C PRO A 334 28.23 -4.68 -0.09
N LEU A 335 27.18 -4.19 0.57
CA LEU A 335 26.15 -4.99 1.23
C LEU A 335 24.76 -4.79 0.62
N LEU A 336 24.62 -3.92 -0.39
CA LEU A 336 23.34 -3.58 -1.01
C LEU A 336 22.81 -4.77 -1.81
N GLU A 337 21.65 -5.25 -1.40
CA GLU A 337 20.91 -6.38 -1.99
C GLU A 337 19.74 -5.84 -2.85
N GLU A 338 19.31 -4.60 -2.61
CA GLU A 338 18.11 -4.00 -3.22
C GLU A 338 18.28 -2.50 -3.50
N LEU A 339 17.72 -2.04 -4.62
CA LEU A 339 17.77 -0.64 -5.07
C LEU A 339 16.50 -0.25 -5.82
N GLY A 340 15.54 0.37 -5.13
CA GLY A 340 14.33 0.95 -5.70
C GLY A 340 14.45 2.46 -5.89
N LEU A 341 14.14 2.98 -7.08
CA LEU A 341 14.16 4.41 -7.40
C LEU A 341 12.89 4.75 -8.20
N TYR A 342 11.91 5.32 -7.49
CA TYR A 342 10.55 5.49 -7.97
C TYR A 342 10.22 6.96 -8.27
N ASN A 343 10.19 7.34 -9.55
CA ASN A 343 9.84 8.69 -9.98
C ASN A 343 8.41 8.73 -10.56
N TYR A 344 7.52 9.41 -9.86
CA TYR A 344 6.11 9.60 -10.22
C TYR A 344 5.82 10.98 -10.87
N GLU A 345 6.85 11.69 -11.35
CA GLU A 345 6.65 12.95 -12.09
C GLU A 345 5.95 12.66 -13.44
N GLU A 346 4.68 13.01 -13.54
CA GLU A 346 3.92 12.93 -14.80
C GLU A 346 4.52 13.87 -15.85
N SER A 347 4.79 13.35 -17.05
CA SER A 347 5.23 14.21 -18.15
C SER A 347 4.03 14.91 -18.80
N GLU A 348 3.98 16.24 -18.68
CA GLU A 348 3.00 17.08 -19.41
C GLU A 348 3.15 17.00 -20.95
N SER A 349 4.21 16.34 -21.46
CA SER A 349 4.54 16.33 -22.89
C SER A 349 4.03 15.08 -23.61
N GLU A 350 3.41 15.28 -24.78
CA GLU A 350 2.99 14.20 -25.69
C GLU A 350 4.19 13.46 -26.37
N GLU A 351 5.45 13.89 -26.13
CA GLU A 351 6.65 13.41 -26.83
C GLU A 351 7.40 12.27 -26.10
N VAL A 352 6.72 11.12 -25.94
CA VAL A 352 7.19 9.84 -25.33
C VAL A 352 8.62 9.39 -25.75
N ASP A 353 9.07 9.79 -26.94
CA ASP A 353 10.38 9.43 -27.49
C ASP A 353 11.58 10.10 -26.75
N THR A 354 11.41 11.22 -26.03
CA THR A 354 12.54 12.07 -25.53
C THR A 354 12.41 12.46 -24.06
N PHE A 355 13.50 12.37 -23.28
CA PHE A 355 13.50 12.73 -21.86
C PHE A 355 13.42 14.25 -21.66
N GLU A 356 12.37 14.68 -20.95
CA GLU A 356 12.22 16.04 -20.46
C GLU A 356 12.25 16.08 -18.91
N PRO A 357 12.80 17.14 -18.29
CA PRO A 357 13.47 18.28 -18.94
C PRO A 357 14.92 17.94 -19.29
N ALA A 358 15.33 18.20 -20.54
CA ALA A 358 16.62 17.77 -21.12
C ALA A 358 17.91 18.29 -20.43
N HIS A 359 17.80 19.07 -19.35
CA HIS A 359 18.94 19.47 -18.50
C HIS A 359 19.18 18.52 -17.31
N LEU A 360 18.24 17.59 -17.04
CA LEU A 360 18.38 16.52 -16.04
C LEU A 360 18.69 15.15 -16.66
N ALA A 361 18.77 15.06 -18.00
CA ALA A 361 19.09 13.85 -18.78
C ALA A 361 20.56 13.35 -18.64
N GLU A 362 21.20 13.56 -17.48
CA GLU A 362 22.57 13.11 -17.23
C GLU A 362 22.56 11.68 -16.68
N ALA A 363 22.87 10.71 -17.54
CA ALA A 363 23.01 9.31 -17.14
C ALA A 363 24.22 9.12 -16.18
N PHE A 364 23.93 9.04 -14.89
CA PHE A 364 24.93 8.81 -13.84
C PHE A 364 25.29 7.32 -13.69
N LEU A 365 26.45 7.03 -13.09
CA LEU A 365 26.87 5.67 -12.71
C LEU A 365 26.81 5.51 -11.18
N PRO A 366 25.71 4.97 -10.60
CA PRO A 366 25.61 4.72 -9.17
C PRO A 366 26.77 3.87 -8.65
N PHE A 367 27.28 4.20 -7.47
CA PHE A 367 28.29 3.43 -6.74
C PHE A 367 29.59 3.15 -7.53
N GLN A 368 29.86 3.88 -8.61
CA GLN A 368 30.92 3.59 -9.59
C GLN A 368 30.80 2.17 -10.21
N GLY A 369 29.58 1.62 -10.29
CA GLY A 369 29.30 0.25 -10.76
C GLY A 369 29.68 -0.85 -9.76
N ASN A 370 29.82 -0.52 -8.47
CA ASN A 370 30.32 -1.43 -7.43
C ASN A 370 29.26 -1.68 -6.33
N ALA A 371 28.20 -2.40 -6.69
CA ALA A 371 27.22 -2.95 -5.74
C ALA A 371 27.07 -4.47 -5.98
N PRO A 372 28.08 -5.29 -5.60
CA PRO A 372 28.26 -6.68 -6.06
C PRO A 372 27.37 -7.71 -5.34
N LYS A 373 26.24 -7.25 -4.80
CA LYS A 373 25.28 -8.03 -4.01
C LYS A 373 23.83 -7.81 -4.48
N VAL A 374 23.59 -6.82 -5.33
CA VAL A 374 22.23 -6.41 -5.71
C VAL A 374 21.55 -7.55 -6.45
N THR A 375 20.41 -7.99 -5.93
CA THR A 375 19.53 -8.97 -6.56
C THR A 375 18.27 -8.34 -7.12
N HIS A 376 17.78 -7.24 -6.53
CA HIS A 376 16.55 -6.56 -6.95
C HIS A 376 16.85 -5.13 -7.38
N VAL A 377 16.31 -4.73 -8.54
CA VAL A 377 16.38 -3.35 -9.04
C VAL A 377 15.02 -2.92 -9.57
N ALA A 378 14.50 -1.82 -9.04
CA ALA A 378 13.33 -1.14 -9.58
C ALA A 378 13.72 0.28 -9.99
N PHE A 379 13.59 0.60 -11.27
CA PHE A 379 13.82 1.94 -11.79
C PHE A 379 12.56 2.40 -12.53
N TRP A 380 11.80 3.30 -11.91
CA TRP A 380 10.57 3.85 -12.48
C TRP A 380 10.85 5.32 -12.85
N GLY A 381 10.81 5.67 -14.14
CA GLY A 381 11.24 6.96 -14.68
C GLY A 381 12.76 7.25 -14.61
N VAL A 382 13.52 6.45 -13.85
CA VAL A 382 14.93 6.73 -13.49
C VAL A 382 15.93 6.07 -14.42
N HIS A 383 16.75 6.88 -15.09
CA HIS A 383 17.78 6.40 -16.02
C HIS A 383 19.21 6.52 -15.47
N ILE A 384 20.05 5.54 -15.83
CA ILE A 384 21.47 5.46 -15.42
C ILE A 384 22.37 5.18 -16.62
N ALA A 385 23.69 5.23 -16.42
CA ALA A 385 24.69 4.87 -17.42
C ALA A 385 24.77 3.35 -17.63
N TRP A 386 23.73 2.77 -18.23
CA TRP A 386 23.45 1.33 -18.32
C TRP A 386 24.68 0.46 -18.66
N GLU A 387 25.42 0.80 -19.72
CA GLU A 387 26.59 0.02 -20.18
C GLU A 387 27.75 0.05 -19.18
N ALA A 388 27.87 1.14 -18.41
CA ALA A 388 28.86 1.28 -17.35
C ALA A 388 28.37 0.69 -16.01
N ALA A 389 27.04 0.54 -15.83
CA ALA A 389 26.40 -0.08 -14.68
C ALA A 389 26.33 -1.62 -14.77
N LEU A 390 26.60 -2.22 -15.94
CA LEU A 390 26.70 -3.68 -16.11
C LEU A 390 27.55 -4.43 -15.05
N PRO A 391 28.56 -3.87 -14.35
CA PRO A 391 29.26 -4.57 -13.28
C PRO A 391 28.51 -4.66 -11.93
N MET A 392 27.44 -3.88 -11.72
CA MET A 392 26.53 -4.03 -10.58
C MET A 392 25.21 -4.75 -10.94
N LEU A 393 24.82 -4.73 -12.23
CA LEU A 393 23.62 -5.39 -12.74
C LEU A 393 23.92 -6.84 -13.17
N GLN A 394 24.33 -7.68 -12.21
CA GLN A 394 24.68 -9.10 -12.42
C GLN A 394 24.23 -9.95 -11.23
N GLY A 395 23.71 -11.15 -11.50
CA GLY A 395 23.16 -12.02 -10.46
C GLY A 395 21.78 -11.57 -9.95
N LEU A 396 21.07 -10.76 -10.74
CA LEU A 396 19.75 -10.25 -10.41
C LEU A 396 18.72 -11.39 -10.33
N ARG A 397 17.83 -11.31 -9.34
CA ARG A 397 16.59 -12.10 -9.24
C ARG A 397 15.42 -11.37 -9.90
N GLU A 398 15.38 -10.05 -9.76
CA GLU A 398 14.20 -9.26 -10.11
C GLU A 398 14.64 -7.95 -10.77
N ILE A 399 13.93 -7.58 -11.83
CA ILE A 399 14.15 -6.35 -12.61
C ILE A 399 12.79 -5.73 -12.88
N GLU A 400 12.59 -4.50 -12.41
CA GLU A 400 11.50 -3.65 -12.85
C GLU A 400 12.05 -2.41 -13.55
N PHE A 401 11.61 -2.19 -14.80
CA PHE A 401 11.79 -0.89 -15.45
C PHE A 401 10.41 -0.32 -15.80
N ALA A 402 10.09 0.84 -15.25
CA ALA A 402 8.82 1.53 -15.51
C ALA A 402 9.01 2.94 -16.09
N TYR A 403 8.04 3.47 -16.83
CA TYR A 403 7.88 4.89 -17.21
C TYR A 403 9.11 5.58 -17.85
N HIS A 404 9.90 4.88 -18.67
CA HIS A 404 11.07 5.48 -19.33
C HIS A 404 10.72 6.09 -20.69
N THR A 405 11.13 7.32 -20.98
CA THR A 405 11.18 7.84 -22.36
C THR A 405 12.19 7.05 -23.19
N ARG A 406 11.98 6.97 -24.51
CA ARG A 406 12.68 6.01 -25.36
C ARG A 406 14.19 6.23 -25.49
N ASP A 407 14.63 7.48 -25.45
CA ASP A 407 16.01 7.90 -25.58
C ASP A 407 16.93 7.51 -24.40
N VAL A 408 16.36 7.33 -23.20
CA VAL A 408 17.10 6.96 -21.99
C VAL A 408 16.98 5.48 -21.59
N ARG A 409 16.23 4.67 -22.34
CA ARG A 409 16.12 3.21 -22.15
C ARG A 409 17.45 2.49 -22.44
N PRO A 410 17.74 1.34 -21.77
CA PRO A 410 18.93 0.54 -22.06
C PRO A 410 18.89 -0.05 -23.48
N SER A 411 20.06 -0.21 -24.12
CA SER A 411 20.11 -0.92 -25.41
C SER A 411 19.80 -2.41 -25.24
N PHE A 412 19.29 -3.07 -26.29
CA PHE A 412 19.04 -4.52 -26.25
C PHE A 412 20.32 -5.36 -26.04
N GLU A 413 21.49 -4.88 -26.48
CA GLU A 413 22.78 -5.53 -26.16
C GLU A 413 23.08 -5.44 -24.65
N THR A 414 22.80 -4.29 -24.04
CA THR A 414 23.00 -4.02 -22.61
C THR A 414 22.02 -4.81 -21.76
N PHE A 415 20.73 -4.79 -22.12
CA PHE A 415 19.67 -5.55 -21.45
C PHE A 415 19.90 -7.07 -21.53
N ARG A 416 20.31 -7.59 -22.70
CA ARG A 416 20.76 -8.98 -22.84
C ARG A 416 21.90 -9.28 -21.87
N ALA A 417 22.91 -8.41 -21.79
CA ALA A 417 24.06 -8.63 -20.91
C ALA A 417 23.68 -8.68 -19.42
N MET A 418 22.67 -7.92 -18.98
CA MET A 418 22.10 -8.04 -17.62
C MET A 418 21.48 -9.43 -17.39
N LEU A 419 20.64 -9.88 -18.32
CA LEU A 419 19.94 -11.17 -18.21
C LEU A 419 20.89 -12.38 -18.33
N GLU A 420 21.85 -12.36 -19.28
CA GLU A 420 22.88 -13.40 -19.43
C GLU A 420 23.83 -13.46 -18.22
N ALA A 421 24.01 -12.34 -17.49
CA ALA A 421 24.75 -12.28 -16.23
C ALA A 421 23.90 -12.63 -14.99
N SER A 422 22.60 -12.88 -15.15
CA SER A 422 21.64 -13.09 -14.06
C SER A 422 20.89 -14.43 -14.21
N PRO A 423 21.59 -15.57 -14.07
CA PRO A 423 21.05 -16.92 -14.33
C PRO A 423 20.07 -17.42 -13.26
N GLU A 424 19.79 -16.60 -12.24
CA GLU A 424 18.80 -16.83 -11.19
C GLU A 424 17.70 -15.75 -11.23
N ILE A 425 17.48 -15.08 -12.37
CA ILE A 425 16.36 -14.14 -12.55
C ILE A 425 15.03 -14.89 -12.54
N GLU A 426 14.11 -14.47 -11.67
CA GLU A 426 12.81 -15.09 -11.39
C GLU A 426 11.66 -14.16 -11.82
N LEU A 427 11.79 -12.84 -11.65
CA LEU A 427 10.82 -11.83 -12.08
C LEU A 427 11.42 -10.82 -13.08
N LEU A 428 10.60 -10.41 -14.06
CA LEU A 428 10.89 -9.30 -14.97
C LEU A 428 9.61 -8.49 -15.20
N SER A 429 9.64 -7.20 -14.85
CA SER A 429 8.55 -6.25 -15.05
C SER A 429 8.96 -5.13 -15.99
N LEU A 430 8.13 -4.86 -17.01
CA LEU A 430 8.32 -3.79 -17.99
C LEU A 430 7.02 -3.00 -18.17
N CYS A 431 6.94 -1.83 -17.53
CA CYS A 431 5.76 -0.98 -17.53
C CYS A 431 6.05 0.31 -18.32
N TYR A 432 5.50 0.51 -19.52
CA TYR A 432 5.84 1.67 -20.36
C TYR A 432 7.36 1.82 -20.61
N SER A 433 8.10 0.70 -20.70
CA SER A 433 9.57 0.68 -20.71
C SER A 433 10.13 -0.53 -21.48
N GLY A 434 11.44 -0.79 -21.36
CA GLY A 434 12.14 -1.95 -21.92
C GLY A 434 13.29 -1.61 -22.88
N PRO A 435 13.97 -2.60 -23.45
CA PRO A 435 15.18 -2.39 -24.24
C PRO A 435 14.93 -1.79 -25.63
N VAL A 436 15.83 -0.90 -26.08
CA VAL A 436 15.80 -0.32 -27.44
C VAL A 436 16.82 -0.93 -28.40
N GLY A 437 16.44 -1.09 -29.67
CA GLY A 437 17.31 -1.57 -30.75
C GLY A 437 16.84 -2.87 -31.41
N ASP A 438 17.69 -3.45 -32.28
CA ASP A 438 17.40 -4.70 -32.97
C ASP A 438 17.41 -5.89 -31.99
N MET A 439 16.26 -6.54 -31.84
CA MET A 439 16.07 -7.67 -30.91
C MET A 439 16.44 -9.01 -31.57
N GLU A 440 17.38 -9.75 -30.98
CA GLU A 440 17.75 -11.11 -31.40
C GLU A 440 17.60 -12.12 -30.26
N VAL A 441 17.39 -13.39 -30.62
CA VAL A 441 16.89 -14.44 -29.70
C VAL A 441 17.72 -14.58 -28.42
N LEU A 442 17.02 -14.64 -27.28
CA LEU A 442 17.57 -14.79 -25.93
C LEU A 442 16.76 -15.84 -25.16
N GLU A 443 17.43 -16.80 -24.51
CA GLU A 443 16.81 -17.84 -23.69
C GLU A 443 16.98 -17.50 -22.20
N VAL A 444 15.87 -17.38 -21.47
CA VAL A 444 15.86 -17.04 -20.04
C VAL A 444 15.11 -18.17 -19.30
N PRO A 445 15.82 -19.24 -18.87
CA PRO A 445 15.19 -20.45 -18.35
C PRO A 445 14.84 -20.36 -16.86
N SER A 446 15.40 -19.39 -16.13
CA SER A 446 15.13 -19.17 -14.71
C SER A 446 13.83 -18.42 -14.46
N LEU A 447 13.39 -17.56 -15.39
CA LEU A 447 12.25 -16.66 -15.22
C LEU A 447 10.95 -17.43 -14.94
N ARG A 448 10.19 -16.99 -13.92
CA ARG A 448 8.90 -17.52 -13.49
C ARG A 448 7.77 -16.55 -13.83
N THR A 449 7.97 -15.27 -13.51
CA THR A 449 6.96 -14.21 -13.64
C THR A 449 7.42 -13.18 -14.68
N LEU A 450 6.49 -12.78 -15.56
CA LEU A 450 6.70 -11.73 -16.54
C LEU A 450 5.52 -10.76 -16.51
N VAL A 451 5.81 -9.49 -16.23
CA VAL A 451 4.83 -8.40 -16.17
C VAL A 451 5.07 -7.45 -17.35
N LEU A 452 4.01 -7.11 -18.09
CA LEU A 452 4.05 -6.31 -19.32
C LEU A 452 2.91 -5.29 -19.30
N CYS A 453 3.18 -4.08 -18.82
CA CYS A 453 2.16 -3.04 -18.66
C CYS A 453 2.39 -1.85 -19.62
N TYR A 454 1.32 -1.27 -20.15
CA TYR A 454 1.31 -0.08 -21.01
C TYR A 454 2.28 -0.17 -22.21
N LEU A 455 2.33 -1.33 -22.86
CA LEU A 455 3.24 -1.59 -23.99
C LEU A 455 2.50 -1.61 -25.34
N GLU A 456 2.97 -0.80 -26.29
CA GLU A 456 2.46 -0.75 -27.67
C GLU A 456 2.62 -2.11 -28.41
N PRO A 457 1.71 -2.47 -29.35
CA PRO A 457 1.80 -3.69 -30.16
C PRO A 457 3.11 -3.82 -30.95
N ASP A 458 3.63 -2.70 -31.47
CA ASP A 458 4.88 -2.63 -32.25
C ASP A 458 6.13 -2.88 -31.38
N PHE A 459 6.03 -2.80 -30.05
CA PHE A 459 7.10 -3.15 -29.10
C PHE A 459 6.94 -4.55 -28.49
N VAL A 460 5.79 -4.88 -27.91
CA VAL A 460 5.62 -6.11 -27.11
C VAL A 460 5.76 -7.38 -27.96
N LYS A 461 5.31 -7.33 -29.22
CA LYS A 461 5.32 -8.43 -30.18
C LYS A 461 6.74 -8.84 -30.64
N PRO A 462 7.63 -7.93 -31.11
CA PRO A 462 9.03 -8.30 -31.37
C PRO A 462 9.79 -8.68 -30.08
N PHE A 463 9.47 -8.07 -28.94
CA PHE A 463 10.10 -8.38 -27.65
C PHE A 463 9.85 -9.84 -27.23
N ILE A 464 8.59 -10.26 -27.12
CA ILE A 464 8.24 -11.67 -26.87
C ILE A 464 8.70 -12.59 -28.02
N GLY A 465 8.84 -12.07 -29.24
CA GLY A 465 9.41 -12.79 -30.38
C GLY A 465 10.92 -13.06 -30.32
N ALA A 466 11.63 -12.36 -29.43
CA ALA A 466 13.04 -12.60 -29.14
C ALA A 466 13.24 -13.53 -27.93
N LEU A 467 12.34 -13.49 -26.93
CA LEU A 467 12.49 -14.29 -25.71
C LEU A 467 12.11 -15.77 -25.92
N VAL A 468 12.83 -16.66 -25.24
CA VAL A 468 12.50 -18.08 -25.07
C VAL A 468 12.46 -18.36 -23.57
N LEU A 469 11.25 -18.55 -23.04
CA LEU A 469 10.95 -18.62 -21.61
C LEU A 469 10.40 -20.02 -21.25
N PRO A 470 11.25 -21.06 -21.17
CA PRO A 470 10.81 -22.45 -21.02
C PRO A 470 10.30 -22.81 -19.62
N GLY A 471 10.50 -21.93 -18.63
CA GLY A 471 10.10 -22.10 -17.23
C GLY A 471 9.13 -21.03 -16.72
N LEU A 472 8.47 -20.28 -17.61
CA LEU A 472 7.51 -19.26 -17.21
C LEU A 472 6.23 -19.92 -16.65
N GLU A 473 5.83 -19.48 -15.46
CA GLU A 473 4.69 -19.99 -14.70
C GLU A 473 3.59 -18.91 -14.56
N GLU A 474 3.95 -17.63 -14.68
CA GLU A 474 3.05 -16.49 -14.60
C GLU A 474 3.31 -15.45 -15.69
N LEU A 475 2.23 -14.90 -16.25
CA LEU A 475 2.25 -13.83 -17.26
C LEU A 475 1.15 -12.82 -16.94
N ASN A 476 1.53 -11.60 -16.58
CA ASN A 476 0.61 -10.53 -16.26
C ASN A 476 0.70 -9.47 -17.36
N VAL A 477 -0.43 -9.18 -18.01
CA VAL A 477 -0.53 -8.16 -19.07
C VAL A 477 -1.57 -7.11 -18.70
N ASP A 478 -1.19 -5.85 -18.83
CA ASP A 478 -2.08 -4.69 -18.71
C ASP A 478 -1.74 -3.69 -19.83
N LEU A 479 -2.35 -3.86 -20.99
CA LEU A 479 -1.91 -3.20 -22.23
C LEU A 479 -2.73 -1.95 -22.58
N VAL A 480 -2.16 -1.07 -23.40
CA VAL A 480 -2.87 0.11 -23.94
C VAL A 480 -4.08 -0.31 -24.80
N GLU A 481 -5.04 0.58 -25.06
CA GLU A 481 -6.21 0.27 -25.91
C GLU A 481 -5.85 0.13 -27.42
N GLU A 482 -5.29 -1.02 -27.82
CA GLU A 482 -4.91 -1.34 -29.22
C GLU A 482 -5.20 -2.81 -29.61
N ASP A 483 -5.19 -3.13 -30.92
CA ASP A 483 -5.43 -4.51 -31.42
C ASP A 483 -4.20 -5.42 -31.25
N PHE A 484 -4.19 -6.20 -30.17
CA PHE A 484 -3.18 -7.21 -29.88
C PHE A 484 -3.44 -8.57 -30.55
N THR A 485 -4.36 -8.70 -31.52
CA THR A 485 -4.60 -9.94 -32.29
C THR A 485 -3.31 -10.66 -32.71
N ASP A 486 -2.36 -9.90 -33.26
CA ASP A 486 -1.12 -10.43 -33.83
C ASP A 486 -0.10 -10.84 -32.74
N PHE A 487 -0.24 -10.30 -31.52
CA PHE A 487 0.54 -10.64 -30.32
C PHE A 487 -0.07 -11.82 -29.55
N ALA A 488 -1.37 -11.79 -29.29
CA ALA A 488 -2.13 -12.89 -28.68
C ALA A 488 -2.04 -14.18 -29.52
N THR A 489 -2.04 -14.07 -30.86
CA THR A 489 -1.75 -15.21 -31.76
C THR A 489 -0.35 -15.77 -31.53
N GLN A 490 0.66 -14.92 -31.38
CA GLN A 490 2.06 -15.31 -31.16
C GLN A 490 2.27 -15.98 -29.80
N LEU A 491 1.62 -15.50 -28.73
CA LEU A 491 1.64 -16.16 -27.40
C LEU A 491 1.11 -17.60 -27.48
N ALA A 492 0.13 -17.83 -28.36
CA ALA A 492 -0.50 -19.14 -28.56
C ALA A 492 0.21 -20.05 -29.58
N GLU A 493 1.19 -19.56 -30.33
CA GLU A 493 2.07 -20.37 -31.18
C GLU A 493 3.30 -20.91 -30.41
N PRO A 494 3.91 -22.04 -30.83
CA PRO A 494 5.15 -22.51 -30.23
C PRO A 494 6.32 -21.55 -30.44
N ALA A 495 6.97 -21.14 -29.35
CA ALA A 495 8.16 -20.29 -29.40
C ALA A 495 9.32 -20.93 -30.20
N ARG A 496 10.28 -20.13 -30.66
CA ARG A 496 11.36 -20.59 -31.56
C ARG A 496 12.15 -21.76 -30.96
N GLY A 497 12.01 -22.93 -31.57
CA GLY A 497 12.66 -24.18 -31.13
C GLY A 497 11.89 -24.99 -30.10
N GLN A 498 10.80 -24.45 -29.55
CA GLN A 498 9.92 -25.13 -28.60
C GLN A 498 8.83 -25.97 -29.32
N THR A 499 8.20 -26.86 -28.56
CA THR A 499 7.09 -27.73 -29.05
C THR A 499 5.74 -27.37 -28.45
N ARG A 500 5.70 -26.35 -27.58
CA ARG A 500 4.51 -25.82 -26.90
C ARG A 500 4.56 -24.29 -26.98
N SER A 501 3.39 -23.67 -26.92
CA SER A 501 3.20 -22.24 -26.72
C SER A 501 3.65 -21.79 -25.32
N LEU A 502 3.90 -20.49 -25.16
CA LEU A 502 4.25 -19.89 -23.87
C LEU A 502 3.11 -20.10 -22.87
N LEU A 503 1.87 -19.80 -23.29
CA LEU A 503 0.64 -19.96 -22.51
C LEU A 503 0.43 -21.38 -21.95
N ALA A 504 0.99 -22.41 -22.60
CA ALA A 504 0.85 -23.79 -22.13
C ALA A 504 1.75 -24.13 -20.94
N GLY A 505 2.68 -23.26 -20.55
CA GLY A 505 3.44 -23.35 -19.29
C GLY A 505 2.66 -22.87 -18.07
N LEU A 506 1.83 -21.84 -18.25
CA LEU A 506 1.30 -21.00 -17.17
C LEU A 506 0.40 -21.72 -16.16
N THR A 507 0.53 -21.29 -14.90
CA THR A 507 -0.35 -21.56 -13.76
C THR A 507 -1.12 -20.32 -13.32
N THR A 508 -0.58 -19.12 -13.52
CA THR A 508 -1.24 -17.83 -13.22
C THR A 508 -1.25 -16.93 -14.46
N MET A 509 -2.26 -16.08 -14.59
CA MET A 509 -2.32 -15.05 -15.65
C MET A 509 -3.23 -13.89 -15.25
N LYS A 510 -2.74 -12.65 -15.33
CA LYS A 510 -3.55 -11.42 -15.30
C LYS A 510 -3.80 -10.91 -16.71
N LEU A 511 -5.06 -10.58 -17.03
CA LEU A 511 -5.55 -10.14 -18.35
C LEU A 511 -6.27 -8.81 -18.24
N THR A 512 -5.56 -7.73 -18.56
CA THR A 512 -6.10 -6.38 -18.80
C THR A 512 -5.56 -5.86 -20.14
N GLY A 513 -6.37 -5.14 -20.91
CA GLY A 513 -5.98 -4.53 -22.19
C GLY A 513 -5.62 -5.46 -23.35
N LEU A 514 -5.75 -6.79 -23.22
CA LEU A 514 -5.43 -7.76 -24.28
C LEU A 514 -6.54 -7.85 -25.35
N GLN A 515 -6.95 -6.71 -25.90
CA GLN A 515 -7.98 -6.60 -26.93
C GLN A 515 -7.55 -7.39 -28.17
N CYS A 516 -8.35 -8.38 -28.56
CA CYS A 516 -8.11 -9.17 -29.76
C CYS A 516 -9.41 -9.83 -30.25
N ASN A 517 -9.44 -10.20 -31.54
CA ASN A 517 -10.66 -10.79 -32.11
C ASN A 517 -11.02 -12.17 -31.52
N ASP A 518 -12.32 -12.47 -31.43
CA ASP A 518 -12.92 -13.71 -30.90
C ASP A 518 -12.21 -15.02 -31.31
N ALA A 519 -11.79 -15.15 -32.57
CA ALA A 519 -11.09 -16.35 -33.04
C ALA A 519 -9.68 -16.50 -32.42
N THR A 520 -9.04 -15.40 -32.05
CA THR A 520 -7.77 -15.36 -31.30
C THR A 520 -8.02 -15.63 -29.81
N CYS A 521 -9.06 -15.04 -29.20
CA CYS A 521 -9.43 -15.32 -27.80
C CYS A 521 -9.63 -16.83 -27.57
N ALA A 522 -10.38 -17.49 -28.46
CA ALA A 522 -10.60 -18.93 -28.41
C ALA A 522 -9.29 -19.75 -28.61
N VAL A 523 -8.32 -19.23 -29.35
CA VAL A 523 -7.01 -19.88 -29.58
C VAL A 523 -6.08 -19.73 -28.36
N VAL A 524 -6.07 -18.56 -27.71
CA VAL A 524 -5.39 -18.29 -26.43
C VAL A 524 -5.94 -19.19 -25.33
N MET A 525 -7.27 -19.16 -25.10
CA MET A 525 -7.94 -20.01 -24.11
C MET A 525 -7.75 -21.51 -24.39
N ALA A 526 -7.56 -21.89 -25.66
CA ALA A 526 -7.25 -23.27 -26.01
C ALA A 526 -5.85 -23.76 -25.59
N GLN A 527 -4.91 -22.88 -25.23
CA GLN A 527 -3.57 -23.24 -24.73
C GLN A 527 -3.51 -23.37 -23.20
N LEU A 528 -4.36 -22.64 -22.47
CA LEU A 528 -4.37 -22.49 -21.01
C LEU A 528 -4.89 -23.76 -20.26
N GLU A 529 -4.50 -24.95 -20.72
CA GLU A 529 -4.84 -26.24 -20.10
C GLU A 529 -4.05 -26.51 -18.79
N GLY A 530 -3.09 -25.64 -18.45
CA GLY A 530 -2.31 -25.65 -17.21
C GLY A 530 -2.87 -24.78 -16.09
N LEU A 531 -3.63 -23.75 -16.43
CA LEU A 531 -3.92 -22.57 -15.61
C LEU A 531 -4.76 -22.89 -14.34
N LYS A 532 -4.39 -22.26 -13.22
CA LYS A 532 -4.96 -22.42 -11.85
C LYS A 532 -5.58 -21.13 -11.32
N ARG A 533 -4.88 -20.00 -11.47
CA ARG A 533 -5.37 -18.65 -11.15
C ARG A 533 -5.54 -17.84 -12.44
N LEU A 534 -6.55 -16.97 -12.49
CA LEU A 534 -6.83 -16.09 -13.61
C LEU A 534 -7.48 -14.80 -13.09
N HIS A 535 -6.90 -13.66 -13.43
CA HIS A 535 -7.46 -12.33 -13.19
C HIS A 535 -7.89 -11.74 -14.55
N ILE A 536 -9.13 -11.25 -14.67
CA ILE A 536 -9.65 -10.62 -15.89
C ILE A 536 -10.43 -9.35 -15.52
N ASN A 537 -9.96 -8.18 -15.96
CA ASN A 537 -10.84 -7.02 -16.06
C ASN A 537 -11.80 -7.25 -17.24
N CYS A 538 -13.11 -7.17 -17.01
CA CYS A 538 -14.14 -7.41 -18.03
C CYS A 538 -14.93 -6.14 -18.39
N GLU A 539 -14.39 -4.94 -18.13
CA GLU A 539 -15.01 -3.68 -18.55
C GLU A 539 -14.84 -3.42 -20.06
N GLY A 540 -13.76 -3.94 -20.67
CA GLY A 540 -13.42 -3.84 -22.10
C GLY A 540 -13.83 -5.04 -22.98
N GLU A 541 -13.17 -5.20 -24.13
CA GLU A 541 -13.39 -6.33 -25.04
C GLU A 541 -12.93 -7.68 -24.43
N GLU A 542 -12.10 -7.60 -23.39
CA GLU A 542 -11.58 -8.67 -22.54
C GLU A 542 -12.68 -9.55 -21.92
N LYS A 543 -13.90 -9.03 -21.76
CA LYS A 543 -15.08 -9.80 -21.32
C LYS A 543 -15.31 -11.06 -22.19
N ARG A 544 -14.82 -11.09 -23.43
CA ARG A 544 -14.87 -12.29 -24.28
C ARG A 544 -14.04 -13.47 -23.72
N PHE A 545 -12.96 -13.22 -22.97
CA PHE A 545 -12.23 -14.28 -22.26
C PHE A 545 -13.06 -14.87 -21.11
N PHE A 546 -13.79 -14.03 -20.36
CA PHE A 546 -14.73 -14.46 -19.33
C PHE A 546 -15.88 -15.31 -19.91
N GLU A 547 -16.51 -14.87 -21.02
CA GLU A 547 -17.54 -15.66 -21.71
C GLU A 547 -17.04 -17.07 -22.09
N LEU A 548 -15.81 -17.16 -22.61
CA LEU A 548 -15.18 -18.43 -22.98
C LEU A 548 -14.96 -19.37 -21.79
N LEU A 549 -14.88 -18.90 -20.54
CA LEU A 549 -14.82 -19.78 -19.36
C LEU A 549 -16.11 -20.58 -19.15
N SER A 550 -17.26 -20.11 -19.69
CA SER A 550 -18.54 -20.84 -19.73
C SER A 550 -18.67 -21.76 -20.95
N GLU A 551 -17.92 -21.55 -22.02
CA GLU A 551 -18.02 -22.34 -23.26
C GLU A 551 -17.32 -23.72 -23.18
N LEU A 552 -17.91 -24.70 -23.86
CA LEU A 552 -17.30 -26.00 -24.13
C LEU A 552 -16.40 -25.90 -25.38
N LYS A 553 -15.24 -26.56 -25.37
CA LYS A 553 -14.28 -26.66 -26.49
C LYS A 553 -14.82 -27.59 -27.60
N GLY A 554 -15.99 -27.26 -28.16
CA GLY A 554 -16.74 -28.00 -29.18
C GLY A 554 -17.31 -29.34 -28.69
N THR A 555 -16.49 -30.39 -28.73
CA THR A 555 -16.82 -31.73 -28.19
C THR A 555 -15.78 -32.24 -27.19
N ALA A 556 -14.85 -31.36 -26.80
CA ALA A 556 -13.77 -31.59 -25.86
C ALA A 556 -14.09 -30.85 -24.52
N PRO A 557 -13.24 -30.91 -23.47
CA PRO A 557 -13.58 -30.35 -22.15
C PRO A 557 -13.62 -28.82 -22.13
N GLN A 558 -14.07 -28.25 -21.01
CA GLN A 558 -14.13 -26.81 -20.76
C GLN A 558 -12.78 -26.10 -21.02
N TYR A 559 -12.82 -24.82 -21.39
CA TYR A 559 -11.64 -23.96 -21.32
C TYR A 559 -11.15 -23.79 -19.87
N CYS A 560 -9.83 -23.63 -19.71
CA CYS A 560 -9.11 -23.58 -18.42
C CYS A 560 -9.62 -24.67 -17.44
N PRO A 561 -9.50 -25.98 -17.76
CA PRO A 561 -10.14 -27.08 -17.03
C PRO A 561 -9.52 -27.37 -15.64
N LYS A 562 -8.45 -26.65 -15.27
CA LYS A 562 -7.81 -26.68 -13.94
C LYS A 562 -7.93 -25.34 -13.20
N LEU A 563 -8.73 -24.39 -13.71
CA LEU A 563 -8.91 -23.10 -13.05
C LEU A 563 -9.61 -23.33 -11.70
N GLU A 564 -8.95 -22.89 -10.64
CA GLU A 564 -9.32 -23.08 -9.24
C GLU A 564 -9.70 -21.74 -8.58
N SER A 565 -8.99 -20.65 -8.91
CA SER A 565 -9.31 -19.28 -8.51
C SER A 565 -9.58 -18.38 -9.72
N LEU A 566 -10.48 -17.41 -9.57
CA LEU A 566 -10.85 -16.42 -10.57
C LEU A 566 -11.07 -15.04 -9.91
N ARG A 567 -10.27 -14.03 -10.28
CA ARG A 567 -10.43 -12.61 -9.90
C ARG A 567 -11.06 -11.85 -11.08
N VAL A 568 -12.12 -11.08 -10.86
CA VAL A 568 -12.86 -10.38 -11.92
C VAL A 568 -13.33 -8.98 -11.53
N GLU A 569 -13.32 -8.08 -12.51
CA GLU A 569 -14.04 -6.80 -12.54
C GLU A 569 -14.99 -6.75 -13.74
N GLY A 570 -16.04 -5.92 -13.71
CA GLY A 570 -16.96 -5.73 -14.84
C GLY A 570 -17.97 -6.88 -15.02
N VAL A 571 -18.26 -7.64 -13.95
CA VAL A 571 -19.08 -8.86 -13.99
C VAL A 571 -20.22 -8.79 -12.96
N GLU A 572 -21.47 -8.72 -13.44
CA GLU A 572 -22.63 -8.81 -12.54
C GLU A 572 -22.65 -10.17 -11.81
N GLY A 573 -22.98 -10.17 -10.51
CA GLY A 573 -23.07 -11.39 -9.71
C GLY A 573 -24.01 -12.47 -10.29
N ALA A 574 -24.96 -12.05 -11.13
CA ALA A 574 -25.84 -12.95 -11.87
C ALA A 574 -25.13 -13.75 -12.98
N GLU A 575 -24.20 -13.13 -13.71
CA GLU A 575 -23.35 -13.76 -14.73
C GLU A 575 -22.32 -14.70 -14.07
N LEU A 576 -21.69 -14.21 -13.00
CA LEU A 576 -20.69 -14.95 -12.22
C LEU A 576 -21.26 -16.25 -11.62
N ARG A 577 -22.50 -16.20 -11.10
CA ARG A 577 -23.26 -17.39 -10.70
C ARG A 577 -23.44 -18.38 -11.87
N GLU A 578 -23.82 -17.91 -13.06
CA GLU A 578 -24.06 -18.79 -14.21
C GLU A 578 -22.77 -19.46 -14.66
N LEU A 579 -21.64 -18.74 -14.65
CA LEU A 579 -20.31 -19.31 -14.86
C LEU A 579 -19.98 -20.41 -13.85
N VAL A 580 -20.09 -20.13 -12.54
CA VAL A 580 -19.82 -21.11 -11.46
C VAL A 580 -20.71 -22.34 -11.60
N ALA A 581 -22.02 -22.16 -11.85
CA ALA A 581 -22.96 -23.27 -12.04
C ALA A 581 -22.64 -24.11 -13.28
N THR A 582 -22.23 -23.47 -14.38
CA THR A 582 -21.84 -24.12 -15.64
C THR A 582 -20.56 -24.92 -15.46
N ARG A 583 -19.51 -24.32 -14.91
CA ARG A 583 -18.22 -24.97 -14.62
C ARG A 583 -18.35 -26.16 -13.67
N LYS A 584 -19.16 -26.02 -12.61
CA LYS A 584 -19.51 -27.09 -11.65
C LYS A 584 -20.26 -28.24 -12.33
N THR A 585 -21.12 -27.94 -13.31
CA THR A 585 -21.84 -28.94 -14.12
C THR A 585 -20.93 -29.63 -15.16
N ALA A 586 -19.96 -28.90 -15.71
CA ALA A 586 -18.95 -29.42 -16.64
C ALA A 586 -17.89 -30.32 -15.95
N GLY A 587 -17.81 -30.29 -14.61
CA GLY A 587 -16.83 -31.05 -13.83
C GLY A 587 -15.48 -30.37 -13.66
N ALA A 588 -15.41 -29.04 -13.84
CA ALA A 588 -14.24 -28.19 -13.61
C ALA A 588 -14.60 -27.01 -12.69
N PRO A 589 -15.06 -27.27 -11.45
CA PRO A 589 -15.53 -26.23 -10.52
C PRO A 589 -14.41 -25.26 -10.13
N LEU A 590 -14.78 -24.01 -9.84
CA LEU A 590 -13.94 -23.07 -9.11
C LEU A 590 -14.00 -23.38 -7.60
N GLN A 591 -12.92 -23.07 -6.90
CA GLN A 591 -12.78 -23.13 -5.44
C GLN A 591 -12.84 -21.73 -4.82
N GLN A 592 -12.26 -20.73 -5.50
CA GLN A 592 -12.20 -19.34 -5.03
C GLN A 592 -12.71 -18.39 -6.11
N VAL A 593 -13.36 -17.31 -5.70
CA VAL A 593 -13.83 -16.23 -6.58
C VAL A 593 -13.62 -14.88 -5.89
N PHE A 594 -12.88 -13.99 -6.54
CA PHE A 594 -12.61 -12.64 -6.05
C PHE A 594 -13.29 -11.63 -6.98
N ILE A 595 -13.97 -10.63 -6.40
CA ILE A 595 -14.89 -9.74 -7.12
C ILE A 595 -14.51 -8.28 -6.85
N GLY A 596 -14.43 -7.43 -7.87
CA GLY A 596 -14.16 -6.01 -7.66
C GLY A 596 -15.20 -5.37 -6.73
N SER A 597 -14.76 -4.54 -5.79
CA SER A 597 -15.59 -3.79 -4.82
C SER A 597 -16.74 -3.01 -5.49
N ARG A 598 -16.49 -2.61 -6.75
CA ARG A 598 -17.35 -1.79 -7.62
C ARG A 598 -18.40 -2.61 -8.38
N ASP A 599 -18.27 -3.95 -8.43
CA ASP A 599 -19.19 -4.85 -9.16
C ASP A 599 -20.47 -5.17 -8.36
N PHE A 600 -21.63 -5.05 -9.00
CA PHE A 600 -22.90 -5.29 -8.33
C PHE A 600 -23.22 -6.79 -8.15
N VAL A 601 -23.25 -7.24 -6.89
CA VAL A 601 -23.67 -8.59 -6.49
C VAL A 601 -24.86 -8.50 -5.51
N ASP A 602 -26.02 -9.07 -5.88
CA ASP A 602 -27.18 -9.08 -4.97
C ASP A 602 -27.00 -10.10 -3.81
N ALA A 603 -27.59 -9.81 -2.64
CA ALA A 603 -27.48 -10.62 -1.41
C ALA A 603 -28.16 -12.02 -1.47
N LYS A 604 -28.71 -12.40 -2.64
CA LYS A 604 -29.17 -13.75 -2.97
C LYS A 604 -28.12 -14.49 -3.82
N ASP A 605 -27.39 -13.77 -4.67
CA ASP A 605 -26.39 -14.32 -5.58
C ASP A 605 -25.03 -14.43 -4.89
N GLU A 606 -24.63 -13.45 -4.08
CA GLU A 606 -23.50 -13.56 -3.14
C GLU A 606 -23.65 -14.78 -2.20
N ARG A 607 -24.83 -14.90 -1.57
CA ARG A 607 -25.22 -16.03 -0.73
C ARG A 607 -25.25 -17.36 -1.47
N TRP A 608 -25.50 -17.34 -2.78
CA TRP A 608 -25.41 -18.54 -3.61
C TRP A 608 -23.95 -18.91 -3.90
N LEU A 609 -23.09 -17.92 -4.18
CA LEU A 609 -21.66 -18.09 -4.43
C LEU A 609 -20.96 -18.67 -3.19
N ARG A 610 -21.14 -18.04 -2.00
CA ARG A 610 -20.65 -18.55 -0.70
C ARG A 610 -21.20 -19.92 -0.27
N ALA A 611 -22.15 -20.49 -1.03
CA ALA A 611 -22.69 -21.83 -0.83
C ALA A 611 -22.28 -22.81 -1.96
N ASN A 612 -21.45 -22.38 -2.91
CA ASN A 612 -21.08 -23.16 -4.10
C ASN A 612 -19.60 -23.16 -4.47
N VAL A 613 -18.82 -22.20 -4.01
CA VAL A 613 -17.35 -22.23 -3.96
C VAL A 613 -16.91 -22.12 -2.48
N ASP A 614 -15.62 -22.29 -2.21
CA ASP A 614 -15.06 -22.35 -0.85
C ASP A 614 -14.70 -20.94 -0.31
N THR A 615 -14.23 -20.03 -1.18
CA THR A 615 -13.87 -18.63 -0.87
C THR A 615 -14.63 -17.67 -1.80
N VAL A 616 -15.17 -16.55 -1.28
CA VAL A 616 -15.80 -15.47 -2.06
C VAL A 616 -15.55 -14.14 -1.39
N ASP A 617 -14.62 -13.34 -1.90
CA ASP A 617 -14.26 -12.07 -1.26
C ASP A 617 -14.17 -10.94 -2.28
N PHE A 618 -14.12 -9.71 -1.77
CA PHE A 618 -14.12 -8.48 -2.56
C PHE A 618 -12.76 -7.78 -2.42
N PHE A 619 -12.30 -7.15 -3.49
CA PHE A 619 -11.03 -6.39 -3.55
C PHE A 619 -11.29 -5.05 -4.23
N ASP A 620 -10.57 -3.97 -3.91
CA ASP A 620 -10.69 -2.77 -4.74
C ASP A 620 -9.83 -2.90 -6.01
N PRO A 621 -10.36 -2.63 -7.22
CA PRO A 621 -9.58 -2.68 -8.45
C PRO A 621 -8.41 -1.68 -8.57
N SER A 622 -8.26 -0.72 -7.64
CA SER A 622 -7.01 0.06 -7.53
C SER A 622 -5.92 -0.62 -6.70
N ASP A 623 -6.25 -1.66 -5.92
CA ASP A 623 -5.27 -2.52 -5.27
C ASP A 623 -4.85 -3.67 -6.19
N ASP A 624 -3.55 -3.69 -6.50
CA ASP A 624 -2.91 -4.65 -7.39
C ASP A 624 -2.29 -5.86 -6.65
N SER A 625 -2.38 -5.91 -5.30
CA SER A 625 -1.94 -7.04 -4.48
C SER A 625 -2.68 -8.34 -4.86
N GLU A 626 -2.05 -9.51 -4.77
CA GLU A 626 -2.78 -10.79 -4.62
C GLU A 626 -2.86 -11.13 -3.12
N PRO A 627 -4.05 -11.26 -2.51
CA PRO A 627 -4.15 -11.62 -1.10
C PRO A 627 -3.53 -12.99 -0.86
N GLU A 628 -2.58 -13.07 0.07
CA GLU A 628 -1.90 -14.32 0.43
C GLU A 628 -2.92 -15.41 0.80
N PRO A 629 -2.82 -16.63 0.23
CA PRO A 629 -3.78 -17.68 0.52
C PRO A 629 -3.55 -18.23 1.94
N GLU A 630 -4.47 -17.92 2.87
CA GLU A 630 -4.48 -18.41 4.26
C GLU A 630 -3.96 -19.86 4.34
N GLU A 631 -2.90 -20.11 5.13
CA GLU A 631 -2.42 -21.47 5.36
C GLU A 631 -3.53 -22.31 6.01
N LEU A 632 -4.19 -23.15 5.21
CA LEU A 632 -5.28 -24.04 5.66
C LEU A 632 -4.80 -24.95 6.79
N ASP A 633 -5.07 -24.52 8.03
CA ASP A 633 -4.58 -25.10 9.28
C ASP A 633 -4.75 -26.63 9.31
N VAL A 634 -3.65 -27.34 9.03
CA VAL A 634 -3.65 -28.79 8.86
C VAL A 634 -3.71 -29.44 10.24
N MET A 635 -4.93 -29.50 10.79
CA MET A 635 -5.24 -30.24 12.02
C MET A 635 -4.70 -31.68 11.93
N GLU A 636 -3.53 -31.92 12.54
CA GLU A 636 -2.91 -33.24 12.61
C GLU A 636 -3.86 -34.20 13.32
N THR A 637 -4.51 -35.06 12.54
CA THR A 637 -5.46 -36.06 13.06
C THR A 637 -4.68 -37.25 13.59
N ASP A 638 -4.13 -37.05 14.79
CA ASP A 638 -3.36 -37.98 15.60
C ASP A 638 -4.05 -39.36 15.64
N SER A 639 -3.51 -40.33 14.90
CA SER A 639 -4.16 -41.61 14.61
C SER A 639 -3.22 -42.81 14.78
N ASP A 640 -3.51 -43.56 15.85
CA ASP A 640 -3.18 -44.97 16.10
C ASP A 640 -1.70 -45.42 16.03
N LEU A 641 -1.10 -45.62 17.21
CA LEU A 641 0.01 -46.55 17.43
C LEU A 641 -0.39 -47.66 18.43
N ASP A 642 -0.39 -48.90 17.94
CA ASP A 642 -0.45 -50.19 18.69
C ASP A 642 0.90 -50.54 19.37
#